data_AF-A0A0F7NFP5-F1
#
_entry.id   AF-A0A0F7NFP5-F1
#
_cell.length_a   1.000
_cell.length_b   1.000
_cell.length_c   1.000
_cell.angle_alpha   90.00
_cell.angle_beta   90.00
_cell.angle_gamma   90.00
#
_symmetry.space_group_name_H-M   'P 1'
#
loop_
_entity.id
_entity.type
_entity.pdbx_description
1 polymer ?
#
loop_
_entity_poly.entity_id
_entity_poly.type
_entity_poly.pdbx_seq_one_letter_code
_entity_poly.pdbx_strand_id
1 'polypeptide(L)'
;MRFRLADGVVTTGQAAWAARSGLPVRLAERTGAPAGAPVALGPPEAGEEPAAAAVAALERLVAAGGAVAAGAGVDLGGGFRSGRLAGARGDKRDAVLAALRALGPADAGRLGDRAATTVALFGPAATKRVGAAAARAAAEERWGAVRLAAAASDVLGPEQVEEILALDAPAGVDPVEGGAPSVLAEHLGRVLGPLPGPRRPAVLTDLWDRVLDGRDRQARRERLLATQGRQGRVAELRTRRAKFEEELVFRWAPHDGPAGGTPLLAAAWWTPGDAYWHALLHRIVQDAQAATVLLRTAVAVTDHGPAVGLAHMEAQLAAAVAATGDAAAARAARRVPGLTGLPARPASHARELHRQVLKHGPAKVPYETQVRPRLARARDYALVAVEEVDRLLRGELPVPEEVLHDWAAGDLSGWRRATGYSPVRPPGEWAESPPWVLGRFGTRDTLAARLASRRARGEPAAPRDAEVLGDLLWYAELADALAQLHGHEAAAVTPYGGPLGLDHDPPPAAEPLVPRLDSVALAVSGAAQLVALGGTPGKGVKTWAGLIGSLRADVDVAEALSGEFPVPPPLAAVDATLVPGTRARFRLARSARTLAEWADYMGNCIATPYYVDAALKGRSALAALHDDKGRILVNAELRPARPAERGWLVGELAGRFNDAADQALEERFRRWVATLPGTEPPEQAPAPRDETPAAPARRGRAAPRLVAHAGPELARFAEAAWAEQVTDRTAAVYAGLAATVPATAAGAARGTRTGTAAAAPAAAAAALTRLRRLGPASLAHACRRALDDGTVRPADLWAATGVRPLAAAVAALDPALRDRFEQLELLDGAGPLPKALHALVRRPAVAPAYAIGLMGLRVREALGQLLYEDDAALARAVSRRPPAPLLCAAAVAVTCRAPALPLAAVAEPRAVTVPGFPATTLDDPEGPWQHAFPAARELGADTAAFWDGVAAGGLRAPASWLAAAGWPALWARAHR
;
A
#
# COMPACT_ATOMS: atom_id res chain seq x y z
N MET A 1 -35.29 41.65 13.65
CA MET A 1 -33.97 41.10 13.30
C MET A 1 -34.15 39.75 12.61
N ARG A 2 -33.48 39.52 11.47
CA ARG A 2 -33.44 38.22 10.77
C ARG A 2 -32.03 37.63 10.81
N PHE A 3 -31.87 36.44 11.38
CA PHE A 3 -30.61 35.69 11.32
C PHE A 3 -30.81 34.39 10.56
N ARG A 4 -29.85 34.05 9.69
CA ARG A 4 -29.79 32.74 9.03
C ARG A 4 -28.85 31.83 9.81
N LEU A 5 -29.35 30.65 10.18
CA LEU A 5 -28.59 29.63 10.91
C LEU A 5 -27.96 28.61 9.95
N ALA A 6 -27.02 27.81 10.47
CA ALA A 6 -26.27 26.82 9.73
C ALA A 6 -27.14 25.70 9.12
N ASP A 7 -28.27 25.37 9.75
CA ASP A 7 -29.26 24.40 9.26
C ASP A 7 -30.26 24.98 8.23
N GLY A 8 -30.04 26.22 7.80
CA GLY A 8 -30.91 26.92 6.85
C GLY A 8 -32.14 27.59 7.47
N VAL A 9 -32.36 27.45 8.78
CA VAL A 9 -33.46 28.10 9.48
C VAL A 9 -33.23 29.61 9.55
N VAL A 10 -34.27 30.38 9.22
CA VAL A 10 -34.27 31.83 9.40
C VAL A 10 -35.07 32.14 10.65
N THR A 11 -34.40 32.60 11.71
CA THR A 11 -35.09 33.08 12.92
C THR A 11 -35.52 34.54 12.74
N THR A 12 -36.78 34.82 13.09
CA THR A 12 -37.38 36.15 13.08
C THR A 12 -37.90 36.47 14.49
N GLY A 13 -37.74 37.72 14.93
CA GLY A 13 -38.23 38.16 16.25
C GLY A 13 -37.33 37.83 17.45
N GLN A 14 -36.17 37.19 17.24
CA GLN A 14 -35.14 36.96 18.26
C GLN A 14 -33.90 37.84 18.03
N ALA A 15 -33.17 38.15 19.09
CA ALA A 15 -31.82 38.72 19.00
C ALA A 15 -30.75 37.62 19.20
N ALA A 16 -29.53 37.89 18.75
CA ALA A 16 -28.40 36.98 18.85
C ALA A 16 -27.28 37.61 19.69
N TRP A 17 -26.73 36.84 20.63
CA TRP A 17 -25.60 37.24 21.47
C TRP A 17 -24.43 36.28 21.26
N ALA A 18 -23.21 36.82 21.22
CA ALA A 18 -21.97 36.05 21.15
C ALA A 18 -21.03 36.46 22.28
N ALA A 19 -20.16 35.55 22.68
CA ALA A 19 -19.05 35.86 23.57
C ALA A 19 -17.98 36.66 22.81
N ARG A 20 -17.66 37.86 23.31
CA ARG A 20 -16.46 38.60 22.89
C ARG A 20 -15.73 39.09 24.13
N SER A 21 -14.48 38.65 24.29
CA SER A 21 -13.65 39.02 25.45
C SER A 21 -14.31 38.69 26.81
N GLY A 22 -15.09 37.60 26.89
CA GLY A 22 -15.76 37.16 28.12
C GLY A 22 -17.05 37.90 28.47
N LEU A 23 -17.51 38.85 27.65
CA LEU A 23 -18.77 39.58 27.85
C LEU A 23 -19.80 39.25 26.76
N PRO A 24 -21.10 39.24 27.10
CA PRO A 24 -22.18 39.03 26.13
C PRO A 24 -22.31 40.26 25.22
N VAL A 25 -22.07 40.09 23.92
CA VAL A 25 -22.25 41.16 22.93
C VAL A 25 -23.41 40.82 22.01
N ARG A 26 -24.38 41.74 21.92
CA ARG A 26 -25.50 41.64 20.98
C ARG A 26 -25.02 41.90 19.56
N LEU A 27 -25.37 41.02 18.62
CA LEU A 27 -24.95 41.12 17.22
C LEU A 27 -25.92 41.98 16.40
N ALA A 28 -25.39 42.85 15.55
CA ALA A 28 -26.15 43.61 14.56
C ALA A 28 -26.42 42.78 13.29
N GLU A 29 -27.48 43.13 12.53
CA GLU A 29 -28.01 42.37 11.38
C GLU A 29 -27.02 42.11 10.23
N ARG A 30 -25.89 42.83 10.15
CA ARG A 30 -24.99 42.74 8.99
C ARG A 30 -23.48 42.64 9.22
N THR A 31 -22.93 42.84 10.42
CA THR A 31 -21.47 42.70 10.61
C THR A 31 -21.11 42.56 12.07
N GLY A 32 -20.41 41.48 12.41
CA GLY A 32 -19.77 41.31 13.71
C GLY A 32 -19.19 39.91 13.91
N ALA A 33 -20.01 38.87 13.85
CA ALA A 33 -19.54 37.50 14.10
C ALA A 33 -19.06 36.82 12.81
N PRO A 34 -17.99 36.01 12.86
CA PRO A 34 -17.57 35.18 11.73
C PRO A 34 -18.65 34.16 11.35
N ALA A 35 -18.63 33.73 10.09
CA ALA A 35 -19.52 32.68 9.59
C ALA A 35 -19.39 31.41 10.47
N GLY A 36 -20.52 30.76 10.76
CA GLY A 36 -20.51 29.55 11.60
C GLY A 36 -20.28 29.77 13.09
N ALA A 37 -20.25 31.02 13.59
CA ALA A 37 -20.06 31.31 15.00
C ALA A 37 -21.24 30.79 15.88
N PRO A 38 -20.94 30.26 17.08
CA PRO A 38 -21.96 29.91 18.06
C PRO A 38 -22.58 31.17 18.65
N VAL A 39 -23.90 31.18 18.80
CA VAL A 39 -24.68 32.30 19.34
C VAL A 39 -25.77 31.81 20.31
N ALA A 40 -26.13 32.64 21.28
CA ALA A 40 -27.35 32.47 22.06
C ALA A 40 -28.47 33.26 21.37
N LEU A 41 -29.62 32.63 21.14
CA LEU A 41 -30.81 33.21 20.50
C LEU A 41 -31.91 33.37 21.55
N GLY A 42 -32.44 34.56 21.71
CA GLY A 42 -33.36 34.88 22.82
C GLY A 42 -34.18 36.16 22.61
N PRO A 43 -34.97 36.55 23.61
CA PRO A 43 -35.91 37.68 23.51
C PRO A 43 -35.19 39.02 23.28
N PRO A 44 -35.59 39.85 22.29
CA PRO A 44 -34.87 41.08 21.94
C PRO A 44 -34.82 42.14 23.05
N GLU A 45 -35.72 42.03 24.03
CA GLU A 45 -35.86 42.87 25.24
C GLU A 45 -35.05 42.31 26.44
N ALA A 46 -34.30 41.22 26.28
CA ALA A 46 -33.60 40.58 27.39
C ALA A 46 -32.52 41.50 27.98
N GLY A 47 -32.55 41.65 29.32
CA GLY A 47 -31.54 42.40 30.08
C GLY A 47 -30.16 41.73 30.06
N GLU A 48 -29.14 42.46 30.55
CA GLU A 48 -27.74 42.02 30.50
C GLU A 48 -27.47 40.74 31.30
N GLU A 49 -28.10 40.57 32.45
CA GLU A 49 -27.90 39.41 33.34
C GLU A 49 -28.41 38.08 32.72
N PRO A 50 -29.66 37.98 32.21
CA PRO A 50 -30.11 36.81 31.45
C PRO A 50 -29.24 36.50 30.21
N ALA A 51 -28.80 37.54 29.50
CA ALA A 51 -27.94 37.36 28.32
C ALA A 51 -26.54 36.85 28.71
N ALA A 52 -25.96 37.33 29.82
CA ALA A 52 -24.69 36.86 30.35
C ALA A 52 -24.77 35.38 30.77
N ALA A 53 -25.83 35.00 31.48
CA ALA A 53 -26.05 33.61 31.90
C ALA A 53 -26.19 32.66 30.69
N ALA A 54 -26.93 33.07 29.65
CA ALA A 54 -27.09 32.30 28.42
C ALA A 54 -25.78 32.17 27.62
N VAL A 55 -24.99 33.23 27.51
CA VAL A 55 -23.67 33.18 26.85
C VAL A 55 -22.70 32.29 27.62
N ALA A 56 -22.67 32.34 28.95
CA ALA A 56 -21.86 31.43 29.75
C ALA A 56 -22.30 29.96 29.60
N ALA A 57 -23.61 29.70 29.51
CA ALA A 57 -24.13 28.36 29.24
C ALA A 57 -23.76 27.87 27.82
N LEU A 58 -23.77 28.76 26.83
CA LEU A 58 -23.30 28.49 25.48
C LEU A 58 -21.80 28.18 25.45
N GLU A 59 -20.97 28.94 26.15
CA GLU A 59 -19.53 28.68 26.26
C GLU A 59 -19.24 27.32 26.88
N ARG A 60 -19.96 26.92 27.93
CA ARG A 60 -19.86 25.57 28.51
C ARG A 60 -20.25 24.49 27.50
N LEU A 61 -21.33 24.68 26.74
CA LEU A 61 -21.76 23.75 25.69
C LEU A 61 -20.70 23.63 24.59
N VAL A 62 -20.12 24.76 24.16
CA VAL A 62 -19.07 24.79 23.13
C VAL A 62 -17.77 24.18 23.64
N ALA A 63 -17.42 24.38 24.92
CA ALA A 63 -16.26 23.75 25.53
C ALA A 63 -16.39 22.22 25.61
N ALA A 64 -17.60 21.72 25.90
CA ALA A 64 -17.87 20.28 26.01
C ALA A 64 -18.12 19.57 24.67
N GLY A 65 -18.86 20.20 23.75
CA GLY A 65 -19.34 19.60 22.49
C GLY A 65 -18.88 20.30 21.21
N GLY A 66 -18.02 21.31 21.31
CA GLY A 66 -17.58 22.12 20.19
C GLY A 66 -18.65 23.08 19.65
N ALA A 67 -18.26 23.90 18.67
CA ALA A 67 -19.19 24.86 18.04
C ALA A 67 -20.36 24.19 17.30
N VAL A 68 -20.23 22.91 16.94
CA VAL A 68 -21.29 22.11 16.28
C VAL A 68 -22.48 21.89 17.22
N ALA A 69 -22.23 21.60 18.51
CA ALA A 69 -23.28 21.41 19.51
C ALA A 69 -24.19 22.64 19.67
N ALA A 70 -23.65 23.85 19.46
CA ALA A 70 -24.44 25.08 19.49
C ALA A 70 -25.55 25.11 18.44
N GLY A 71 -25.40 24.41 17.32
CA GLY A 71 -26.43 24.33 16.27
C GLY A 71 -27.67 23.51 16.66
N ALA A 72 -27.66 22.79 17.79
CA ALA A 72 -28.72 21.85 18.15
C ALA A 72 -30.01 22.55 18.61
N GLY A 73 -29.95 23.80 19.08
CA GLY A 73 -31.10 24.48 19.68
C GLY A 73 -31.27 24.16 21.16
N VAL A 74 -30.18 23.87 21.87
CA VAL A 74 -30.19 23.53 23.31
C VAL A 74 -30.77 24.69 24.11
N ASP A 75 -31.67 24.40 25.04
CA ASP A 75 -32.17 25.36 26.01
C ASP A 75 -31.04 25.83 26.94
N LEU A 76 -30.74 27.12 26.88
CA LEU A 76 -29.71 27.80 27.68
C LEU A 76 -30.30 28.43 28.95
N GLY A 77 -31.63 28.36 29.14
CA GLY A 77 -32.37 29.01 30.22
C GLY A 77 -32.87 30.41 29.85
N GLY A 78 -33.84 30.93 30.60
CA GLY A 78 -34.33 32.31 30.43
C GLY A 78 -34.99 32.61 29.06
N GLY A 79 -35.46 31.58 28.35
CA GLY A 79 -35.99 31.71 26.99
C GLY A 79 -34.93 31.76 25.89
N PHE A 80 -33.65 31.52 26.23
CA PHE A 80 -32.55 31.46 25.27
C PHE A 80 -32.32 30.04 24.75
N ARG A 81 -31.96 29.93 23.48
CA ARG A 81 -31.51 28.68 22.84
C ARG A 81 -30.16 28.85 22.17
N SER A 82 -29.40 27.77 22.07
CA SER A 82 -28.17 27.78 21.30
C SER A 82 -28.48 27.86 19.80
N GLY A 83 -27.62 28.56 19.04
CA GLY A 83 -27.67 28.59 17.59
C GLY A 83 -26.27 28.66 17.00
N ARG A 84 -26.16 28.37 15.69
CA ARG A 84 -24.92 28.52 14.93
C ARG A 84 -25.23 29.32 13.66
N LEU A 85 -24.50 30.40 13.42
CA LEU A 85 -24.73 31.27 12.27
C LEU A 85 -24.43 30.56 10.94
N ALA A 86 -25.02 31.05 9.84
CA ALA A 86 -24.79 30.51 8.50
C ALA A 86 -23.31 30.51 8.07
N GLY A 87 -22.96 29.57 7.20
CA GLY A 87 -21.61 29.40 6.63
C GLY A 87 -20.74 28.34 7.33
N ALA A 88 -21.25 27.68 8.36
CA ALA A 88 -20.68 26.46 8.92
C ALA A 88 -21.04 25.20 8.10
N ARG A 89 -20.14 24.21 8.08
CA ARG A 89 -20.42 22.84 7.60
C ARG A 89 -21.11 22.00 8.68
N GLY A 90 -21.85 20.97 8.25
CA GLY A 90 -22.61 20.03 9.08
C GLY A 90 -24.12 20.27 9.04
N ASP A 91 -24.90 19.24 9.33
CA ASP A 91 -26.38 19.30 9.34
C ASP A 91 -26.95 19.32 10.77
N LYS A 92 -28.28 19.23 10.88
CA LYS A 92 -28.95 19.22 12.19
C LYS A 92 -28.66 17.97 13.02
N ARG A 93 -28.45 16.82 12.37
CA ARG A 93 -28.12 15.53 13.01
C ARG A 93 -26.79 15.63 13.73
N ASP A 94 -25.77 16.19 13.08
CA ASP A 94 -24.44 16.40 13.66
C ASP A 94 -24.51 17.26 14.94
N ALA A 95 -25.29 18.35 14.86
CA ALA A 95 -25.46 19.27 15.98
C ALA A 95 -26.16 18.59 17.18
N VAL A 96 -27.27 17.89 16.93
CA VAL A 96 -28.03 17.19 17.97
C VAL A 96 -27.19 16.10 18.63
N LEU A 97 -26.43 15.33 17.84
CA LEU A 97 -25.56 14.29 18.38
C LEU A 97 -24.43 14.88 19.25
N ALA A 98 -23.75 15.93 18.77
CA ALA A 98 -22.70 16.61 19.52
C ALA A 98 -23.22 17.19 20.84
N ALA A 99 -24.41 17.80 20.81
CA ALA A 99 -25.06 18.32 22.00
C ALA A 99 -25.51 17.21 22.97
N LEU A 100 -26.07 16.11 22.47
CA LEU A 100 -26.48 14.96 23.30
C LEU A 100 -25.28 14.37 24.06
N ARG A 101 -24.12 14.27 23.40
CA ARG A 101 -22.88 13.80 24.05
C ARG A 101 -22.34 14.80 25.09
N ALA A 102 -22.44 16.09 24.82
CA ALA A 102 -21.99 17.15 25.73
C ALA A 102 -22.88 17.31 26.98
N LEU A 103 -24.19 17.12 26.82
CA LEU A 103 -25.17 17.20 27.91
C LEU A 103 -25.25 15.91 28.73
N GLY A 104 -25.02 14.76 28.09
CA GLY A 104 -25.26 13.45 28.68
C GLY A 104 -26.76 13.12 28.82
N PRO A 105 -27.08 11.90 29.27
CA PRO A 105 -28.46 11.41 29.32
C PRO A 105 -29.37 12.17 30.31
N ALA A 106 -28.81 12.73 31.39
CA ALA A 106 -29.56 13.45 32.41
C ALA A 106 -30.14 14.79 31.90
N ASP A 107 -29.36 15.52 31.09
CA ASP A 107 -29.72 16.85 30.59
C ASP A 107 -30.23 16.84 29.14
N ALA A 108 -30.43 15.66 28.53
CA ALA A 108 -30.90 15.50 27.16
C ALA A 108 -32.27 16.19 26.90
N GLY A 109 -33.09 16.39 27.94
CA GLY A 109 -34.36 17.13 27.84
C GLY A 109 -34.21 18.58 27.38
N ARG A 110 -33.00 19.17 27.53
CA ARG A 110 -32.69 20.53 27.06
C ARG A 110 -32.63 20.65 25.54
N LEU A 111 -32.59 19.53 24.80
CA LEU A 111 -32.71 19.52 23.33
C LEU A 111 -34.15 19.75 22.84
N GLY A 112 -35.13 19.75 23.76
CA GLY A 112 -36.55 19.94 23.45
C GLY A 112 -37.31 18.62 23.38
N ASP A 113 -38.34 18.57 22.53
CA ASP A 113 -39.20 17.40 22.42
C ASP A 113 -38.42 16.15 21.97
N ARG A 114 -38.69 15.01 22.63
CA ARG A 114 -38.00 13.73 22.38
C ARG A 114 -38.29 13.20 20.97
N ALA A 115 -39.50 13.41 20.45
CA ALA A 115 -39.83 12.98 19.10
C ALA A 115 -39.09 13.85 18.07
N ALA A 116 -39.05 15.17 18.27
CA ALA A 116 -38.25 16.08 17.42
C ALA A 116 -36.75 15.72 17.41
N THR A 117 -36.19 15.36 18.57
CA THR A 117 -34.77 14.94 18.69
C THR A 117 -34.52 13.62 17.96
N THR A 118 -35.42 12.65 18.10
CA THR A 118 -35.33 11.35 17.41
C THR A 118 -35.42 11.52 15.90
N VAL A 119 -36.34 12.37 15.42
CA VAL A 119 -36.49 12.70 13.99
C VAL A 119 -35.28 13.45 13.47
N ALA A 120 -34.67 14.34 14.26
CA ALA A 120 -33.46 15.04 13.85
C ALA A 120 -32.26 14.09 13.67
N LEU A 121 -32.17 13.01 14.47
CA LEU A 121 -31.10 12.03 14.37
C LEU A 121 -31.33 11.00 13.25
N PHE A 122 -32.54 10.43 13.16
CA PHE A 122 -32.82 9.25 12.33
C PHE A 122 -33.83 9.51 11.19
N GLY A 123 -34.25 10.76 11.00
CA GLY A 123 -35.22 11.15 9.97
C GLY A 123 -36.69 10.94 10.36
N PRO A 124 -37.63 11.33 9.48
CA PRO A 124 -39.06 11.34 9.77
C PRO A 124 -39.69 9.95 9.93
N ALA A 125 -39.04 8.90 9.44
CA ALA A 125 -39.50 7.51 9.58
C ALA A 125 -39.18 6.91 10.97
N ALA A 126 -38.49 7.65 11.85
CA ALA A 126 -38.07 7.14 13.14
C ALA A 126 -39.26 6.84 14.06
N THR A 127 -39.24 5.66 14.69
CA THR A 127 -40.31 5.20 15.57
C THR A 127 -39.99 5.47 17.04
N LYS A 128 -40.99 5.35 17.92
CA LYS A 128 -40.80 5.40 19.37
C LYS A 128 -39.78 4.35 19.87
N ARG A 129 -39.73 3.19 19.21
CA ARG A 129 -38.79 2.11 19.55
C ARG A 129 -37.34 2.48 19.23
N VAL A 130 -37.10 3.07 18.06
CA VAL A 130 -35.78 3.63 17.69
C VAL A 130 -35.32 4.68 18.71
N GLY A 131 -36.21 5.59 19.10
CA GLY A 131 -35.91 6.59 20.12
C GLY A 131 -35.53 5.98 21.49
N ALA A 132 -36.24 4.94 21.93
CA ALA A 132 -35.92 4.22 23.16
C ALA A 132 -34.59 3.45 23.07
N ALA A 133 -34.31 2.81 21.94
CA ALA A 133 -33.03 2.13 21.69
C ALA A 133 -31.85 3.11 21.68
N ALA A 134 -32.00 4.28 21.07
CA ALA A 134 -30.98 5.33 21.05
C ALA A 134 -30.72 5.91 22.44
N ALA A 135 -31.78 6.14 23.24
CA ALA A 135 -31.64 6.61 24.62
C ALA A 135 -30.89 5.61 25.49
N ARG A 136 -31.18 4.31 25.34
CA ARG A 136 -30.45 3.23 26.03
C ARG A 136 -28.98 3.18 25.60
N ALA A 137 -28.71 3.20 24.29
CA ALA A 137 -27.34 3.19 23.78
C ALA A 137 -26.52 4.40 24.26
N ALA A 138 -27.14 5.58 24.33
CA ALA A 138 -26.50 6.78 24.89
C ALA A 138 -26.26 6.67 26.40
N ALA A 139 -27.19 6.09 27.16
CA ALA A 139 -27.03 5.86 28.60
C ALA A 139 -25.93 4.82 28.92
N GLU A 140 -25.73 3.85 28.03
CA GLU A 140 -24.65 2.86 28.09
C GLU A 140 -23.34 3.36 27.44
N GLU A 141 -23.27 4.64 27.07
CA GLU A 141 -22.11 5.27 26.42
C GLU A 141 -21.65 4.62 25.10
N ARG A 142 -22.54 3.88 24.42
CA ARG A 142 -22.29 3.23 23.11
C ARG A 142 -22.36 4.22 21.94
N TRP A 143 -21.60 5.32 22.03
CA TRP A 143 -21.62 6.46 21.10
C TRP A 143 -21.19 6.10 19.67
N GLY A 144 -20.38 5.05 19.48
CA GLY A 144 -20.06 4.53 18.14
C GLY A 144 -21.31 4.00 17.43
N ALA A 145 -22.11 3.19 18.12
CA ALA A 145 -23.34 2.61 17.59
C ALA A 145 -24.38 3.70 17.28
N VAL A 146 -24.54 4.69 18.17
CA VAL A 146 -25.45 5.84 17.94
C VAL A 146 -25.05 6.64 16.70
N ARG A 147 -23.74 6.88 16.49
CA ARG A 147 -23.23 7.56 15.29
C ARG A 147 -23.49 6.79 14.02
N LEU A 148 -23.16 5.50 14.01
CA LEU A 148 -23.37 4.66 12.84
C LEU A 148 -24.85 4.55 12.50
N ALA A 149 -25.71 4.36 13.50
CA ALA A 149 -27.16 4.31 13.32
C ALA A 149 -27.73 5.63 12.78
N ALA A 150 -27.28 6.78 13.31
CA ALA A 150 -27.69 8.09 12.82
C ALA A 150 -27.22 8.32 11.37
N ALA A 151 -26.00 7.90 11.02
CA ALA A 151 -25.50 8.02 9.65
C ALA A 151 -26.20 7.05 8.69
N ALA A 152 -26.52 5.83 9.13
CA ALA A 152 -27.13 4.81 8.29
C ALA A 152 -28.66 4.94 8.17
N SER A 153 -29.31 5.83 8.95
CA SER A 153 -30.77 5.96 8.96
C SER A 153 -31.36 6.32 7.60
N ASP A 154 -30.59 6.98 6.73
CA ASP A 154 -31.04 7.38 5.40
C ASP A 154 -31.14 6.19 4.42
N VAL A 155 -30.51 5.06 4.76
CA VAL A 155 -30.50 3.83 3.96
C VAL A 155 -31.09 2.61 4.68
N LEU A 156 -31.45 2.72 5.96
CA LEU A 156 -31.98 1.63 6.77
C LEU A 156 -33.44 1.88 7.19
N GLY A 157 -34.21 0.81 7.32
CA GLY A 157 -35.53 0.85 7.96
C GLY A 157 -35.45 0.93 9.50
N PRO A 158 -36.53 1.29 10.21
CA PRO A 158 -36.53 1.47 11.66
C PRO A 158 -36.03 0.23 12.45
N GLU A 159 -36.43 -0.96 12.05
CA GLU A 159 -36.03 -2.22 12.71
C GLU A 159 -34.53 -2.50 12.51
N GLN A 160 -33.98 -2.11 11.36
CA GLN A 160 -32.56 -2.24 11.05
C GLN A 160 -31.73 -1.19 11.80
N VAL A 161 -32.28 0.01 12.03
CA VAL A 161 -31.66 1.02 12.89
C VAL A 161 -31.61 0.52 14.35
N GLU A 162 -32.65 -0.16 14.84
CA GLU A 162 -32.63 -0.82 16.17
C GLU A 162 -31.50 -1.87 16.26
N GLU A 163 -31.26 -2.64 15.20
CA GLU A 163 -30.16 -3.62 15.11
C GLU A 163 -28.78 -2.95 15.20
N ILE A 164 -28.55 -1.87 14.45
CA ILE A 164 -27.28 -1.11 14.51
C ILE A 164 -27.09 -0.44 15.88
N LEU A 165 -28.17 0.08 16.48
CA LEU A 165 -28.14 0.63 17.84
C LEU A 165 -27.88 -0.42 18.92
N ALA A 166 -27.97 -1.72 18.62
CA ALA A 166 -27.63 -2.80 19.55
C ALA A 166 -26.17 -3.24 19.47
N LEU A 167 -25.40 -2.76 18.49
CA LEU A 167 -23.97 -3.07 18.37
C LEU A 167 -23.20 -2.59 19.59
N ASP A 168 -22.20 -3.37 19.98
CA ASP A 168 -21.35 -3.12 21.12
C ASP A 168 -19.88 -3.04 20.71
N ALA A 169 -19.11 -2.25 21.44
CA ALA A 169 -17.68 -2.12 21.26
C ALA A 169 -17.00 -2.14 22.65
N PRO A 170 -15.76 -2.66 22.75
CA PRO A 170 -15.02 -2.63 24.00
C PRO A 170 -14.93 -1.22 24.60
N ALA A 171 -14.96 -1.12 25.94
CA ALA A 171 -14.94 0.16 26.63
C ALA A 171 -13.75 1.04 26.19
N GLY A 172 -14.03 2.31 25.86
CA GLY A 172 -13.02 3.27 25.39
C GLY A 172 -12.64 3.12 23.91
N VAL A 173 -13.18 2.14 23.17
CA VAL A 173 -12.94 1.96 21.74
C VAL A 173 -14.08 2.60 20.94
N ASP A 174 -13.72 3.48 20.02
CA ASP A 174 -14.65 4.11 19.08
C ASP A 174 -14.41 3.61 17.64
N PRO A 175 -15.23 2.66 17.13
CA PRO A 175 -15.05 2.13 15.78
C PRO A 175 -15.45 3.12 14.68
N VAL A 176 -16.19 4.18 15.00
CA VAL A 176 -16.64 5.23 14.05
C VAL A 176 -15.84 6.52 14.26
N GLU A 177 -14.59 6.39 14.71
CA GLU A 177 -13.72 7.54 14.93
C GLU A 177 -13.49 8.31 13.62
N GLY A 178 -13.74 9.63 13.68
CA GLY A 178 -13.51 10.59 12.59
C GLY A 178 -14.75 10.90 11.74
N GLY A 179 -14.89 12.18 11.37
CA GLY A 179 -15.93 12.68 10.47
C GLY A 179 -17.29 12.96 11.10
N ALA A 180 -18.02 13.89 10.50
CA ALA A 180 -19.40 14.18 10.88
C ALA A 180 -20.35 13.03 10.42
N PRO A 181 -21.32 12.63 11.25
CA PRO A 181 -22.35 11.65 10.87
C PRO A 181 -23.03 11.94 9.53
N SER A 182 -23.26 13.21 9.19
CA SER A 182 -23.84 13.63 7.91
C SER A 182 -22.97 13.25 6.70
N VAL A 183 -21.66 13.43 6.79
CA VAL A 183 -20.70 13.03 5.75
C VAL A 183 -20.67 11.51 5.60
N LEU A 184 -20.67 10.79 6.73
CA LEU A 184 -20.77 9.33 6.72
C LEU A 184 -22.09 8.87 6.09
N ALA A 185 -23.20 9.55 6.37
CA ALA A 185 -24.50 9.25 5.78
C ALA A 185 -24.50 9.40 4.26
N GLU A 186 -23.89 10.47 3.73
CA GLU A 186 -23.72 10.68 2.29
C GLU A 186 -22.94 9.53 1.64
N HIS A 187 -21.81 9.13 2.25
CA HIS A 187 -21.00 8.03 1.76
C HIS A 187 -21.75 6.68 1.84
N LEU A 188 -22.45 6.40 2.95
CA LEU A 188 -23.30 5.21 3.09
C LEU A 188 -24.43 5.19 2.07
N GLY A 189 -25.05 6.34 1.79
CA GLY A 189 -26.05 6.53 0.73
C GLY A 189 -25.54 6.08 -0.63
N ARG A 190 -24.33 6.52 -1.01
CA ARG A 190 -23.68 6.13 -2.27
C ARG A 190 -23.35 4.64 -2.33
N VAL A 191 -22.84 4.08 -1.22
CA VAL A 191 -22.29 2.72 -1.18
C VAL A 191 -23.38 1.66 -1.03
N LEU A 192 -24.32 1.86 -0.11
CA LEU A 192 -25.34 0.87 0.26
C LEU A 192 -26.69 1.12 -0.44
N GLY A 193 -26.95 2.33 -0.94
CA GLY A 193 -28.18 2.65 -1.67
C GLY A 193 -28.52 1.66 -2.80
N PRO A 194 -27.56 1.23 -3.64
CA PRO A 194 -27.79 0.23 -4.69
C PRO A 194 -28.08 -1.19 -4.19
N LEU A 195 -27.78 -1.51 -2.92
CA LEU A 195 -28.01 -2.84 -2.36
C LEU A 195 -29.47 -3.03 -1.93
N PRO A 196 -30.03 -4.26 -2.01
CA PRO A 196 -31.34 -4.56 -1.46
C PRO A 196 -31.41 -4.27 0.04
N GLY A 197 -32.49 -3.63 0.49
CA GLY A 197 -32.72 -3.23 1.88
C GLY A 197 -32.38 -4.30 2.93
N PRO A 198 -32.82 -5.57 2.79
CA PRO A 198 -32.54 -6.63 3.77
C PRO A 198 -31.06 -6.97 3.97
N ARG A 199 -30.16 -6.54 3.07
CA ARG A 199 -28.73 -6.89 3.13
C ARG A 199 -27.85 -5.80 3.70
N ARG A 200 -28.34 -4.56 3.71
CA ARG A 200 -27.62 -3.39 4.20
C ARG A 200 -27.15 -3.56 5.66
N PRO A 201 -27.99 -4.01 6.63
CA PRO A 201 -27.52 -4.19 8.01
C PRO A 201 -26.43 -5.25 8.12
N ALA A 202 -26.56 -6.40 7.46
CA ALA A 202 -25.55 -7.47 7.50
C ALA A 202 -24.16 -7.01 7.01
N VAL A 203 -24.11 -6.17 5.98
CA VAL A 203 -22.86 -5.59 5.47
C VAL A 203 -22.25 -4.61 6.47
N LEU A 204 -23.09 -3.82 7.17
CA LEU A 204 -22.64 -2.88 8.19
C LEU A 204 -22.13 -3.59 9.45
N THR A 205 -22.80 -4.66 9.88
CA THR A 205 -22.36 -5.50 11.00
C THR A 205 -21.03 -6.19 10.69
N ASP A 206 -20.87 -6.79 9.50
CA ASP A 206 -19.57 -7.37 9.09
C ASP A 206 -18.46 -6.30 8.97
N LEU A 207 -18.78 -5.05 8.59
CA LEU A 207 -17.81 -3.96 8.63
C LEU A 207 -17.43 -3.60 10.07
N TRP A 208 -18.40 -3.49 10.97
CA TRP A 208 -18.17 -3.19 12.39
C TRP A 208 -17.21 -4.21 13.01
N ASP A 209 -17.50 -5.50 12.85
CA ASP A 209 -16.68 -6.59 13.38
C ASP A 209 -15.25 -6.55 12.82
N ARG A 210 -15.10 -6.31 11.51
CA ARG A 210 -13.78 -6.20 10.87
C ARG A 210 -12.95 -5.01 11.38
N VAL A 211 -13.60 -3.88 11.65
CA VAL A 211 -12.92 -2.70 12.23
C VAL A 211 -12.46 -3.01 13.64
N LEU A 212 -13.31 -3.65 14.46
CA LEU A 212 -12.92 -4.09 15.80
C LEU A 212 -11.76 -5.08 15.76
N ASP A 213 -11.82 -6.11 14.91
CA ASP A 213 -10.73 -7.07 14.70
C ASP A 213 -9.43 -6.40 14.24
N GLY A 214 -9.54 -5.36 13.40
CA GLY A 214 -8.39 -4.56 12.96
C GLY A 214 -7.75 -3.80 14.12
N ARG A 215 -8.55 -3.14 14.96
CA ARG A 215 -8.07 -2.40 16.12
C ARG A 215 -7.51 -3.32 17.19
N ASP A 216 -8.11 -4.48 17.41
CA ASP A 216 -7.61 -5.48 18.35
C ASP A 216 -6.25 -6.04 17.91
N ARG A 217 -6.08 -6.31 16.62
CA ARG A 217 -4.77 -6.70 16.05
C ARG A 217 -3.73 -5.60 16.22
N GLN A 218 -4.09 -4.34 15.96
CA GLN A 218 -3.18 -3.20 16.16
C GLN A 218 -2.80 -3.01 17.64
N ALA A 219 -3.78 -3.06 18.55
CA ALA A 219 -3.54 -2.96 19.98
C ALA A 219 -2.69 -4.14 20.48
N ARG A 220 -2.91 -5.35 19.97
CA ARG A 220 -2.06 -6.51 20.26
C ARG A 220 -0.62 -6.29 19.77
N ARG A 221 -0.43 -5.80 18.54
CA ARG A 221 0.91 -5.45 18.00
C ARG A 221 1.62 -4.44 18.91
N GLU A 222 0.93 -3.40 19.37
CA GLU A 222 1.49 -2.39 20.26
C GLU A 222 1.91 -2.99 21.61
N ARG A 223 1.07 -3.85 22.22
CA ARG A 223 1.42 -4.57 23.45
C ARG A 223 2.64 -5.47 23.28
N LEU A 224 2.72 -6.22 22.17
CA LEU A 224 3.85 -7.10 21.86
C LEU A 224 5.14 -6.29 21.70
N LEU A 225 5.13 -5.23 20.91
CA LEU A 225 6.30 -4.38 20.70
C LEU A 225 6.72 -3.63 21.97
N ALA A 226 5.77 -3.31 22.87
CA ALA A 226 6.07 -2.68 24.16
C ALA A 226 6.90 -3.58 25.10
N THR A 227 6.95 -4.89 24.87
CA THR A 227 7.86 -5.78 25.60
C THR A 227 9.31 -5.60 25.21
N GLN A 228 9.58 -5.03 24.04
CA GLN A 228 10.91 -4.81 23.51
C GLN A 228 11.51 -3.50 24.03
N GLY A 229 12.85 -3.43 24.07
CA GLY A 229 13.55 -2.20 24.45
C GLY A 229 13.20 -1.04 23.52
N ARG A 230 12.91 0.14 24.08
CA ARG A 230 12.59 1.35 23.29
C ARG A 230 13.67 1.76 22.30
N GLN A 231 14.93 1.48 22.63
CA GLN A 231 16.09 1.68 21.77
C GLN A 231 16.60 0.32 21.31
N GLY A 232 16.69 0.13 19.99
CA GLY A 232 17.32 -1.04 19.39
C GLY A 232 18.82 -1.05 19.68
N ARG A 233 19.36 -2.20 20.10
CA ARG A 233 20.78 -2.38 20.46
C ARG A 233 21.51 -3.30 19.50
N VAL A 234 20.96 -3.51 18.30
CA VAL A 234 21.52 -4.38 17.26
C VAL A 234 22.99 -4.07 16.98
N ALA A 235 23.34 -2.79 16.77
CA ALA A 235 24.73 -2.39 16.49
C ALA A 235 25.70 -2.79 17.61
N GLU A 236 25.31 -2.63 18.87
CA GLU A 236 26.15 -3.02 20.00
C GLU A 236 26.26 -4.53 20.17
N LEU A 237 25.15 -5.26 19.92
CA LEU A 237 25.17 -6.71 19.92
C LEU A 237 26.07 -7.25 18.80
N ARG A 238 26.09 -6.62 17.62
CA ARG A 238 27.05 -6.96 16.55
C ARG A 238 28.49 -6.78 17.03
N THR A 239 28.82 -5.63 17.63
CA THR A 239 30.17 -5.40 18.19
C THR A 239 30.52 -6.43 19.26
N ARG A 240 29.59 -6.72 20.18
CA ARG A 240 29.80 -7.70 21.25
C ARG A 240 29.99 -9.11 20.71
N ARG A 241 29.23 -9.50 19.67
CA ARG A 241 29.32 -10.79 19.00
C ARG A 241 30.64 -10.93 18.24
N ALA A 242 31.04 -9.92 17.47
CA ALA A 242 32.34 -9.89 16.80
C ALA A 242 33.48 -10.10 17.81
N LYS A 243 33.45 -9.39 18.94
CA LYS A 243 34.45 -9.57 20.00
C LYS A 243 34.44 -10.98 20.62
N PHE A 244 33.26 -11.58 20.75
CA PHE A 244 33.14 -12.95 21.23
C PHE A 244 33.73 -13.96 20.25
N GLU A 245 33.49 -13.79 18.95
CA GLU A 245 34.07 -14.64 17.92
C GLU A 245 35.61 -14.48 17.84
N GLU A 246 36.14 -13.26 17.98
CA GLU A 246 37.59 -13.03 18.16
C GLU A 246 38.16 -13.83 19.34
N GLU A 247 37.53 -13.76 20.52
CA GLU A 247 37.95 -14.53 21.71
C GLU A 247 37.93 -16.05 21.46
N LEU A 248 37.00 -16.55 20.63
CA LEU A 248 36.94 -17.96 20.29
C LEU A 248 38.05 -18.35 19.31
N VAL A 249 38.35 -17.53 18.31
CA VAL A 249 39.43 -17.80 17.33
C VAL A 249 40.77 -18.03 18.04
N PHE A 250 41.11 -17.21 19.04
CA PHE A 250 42.34 -17.40 19.84
C PHE A 250 42.44 -18.77 20.53
N ARG A 251 41.31 -19.46 20.73
CA ARG A 251 41.26 -20.78 21.35
C ARG A 251 41.46 -21.92 20.36
N TRP A 252 41.22 -21.66 19.07
CA TRP A 252 41.41 -22.60 17.98
C TRP A 252 42.76 -22.42 17.27
N ALA A 253 43.40 -21.26 17.45
CA ALA A 253 44.76 -21.02 17.01
C ALA A 253 45.74 -21.97 17.75
N PRO A 254 46.74 -22.53 17.06
CA PRO A 254 47.71 -23.44 17.65
C PRO A 254 48.46 -22.74 18.79
N HIS A 255 48.35 -23.30 20.00
CA HIS A 255 49.06 -22.83 21.18
C HIS A 255 50.11 -23.89 21.53
N ASP A 256 51.39 -23.59 21.27
CA ASP A 256 52.47 -24.44 21.78
C ASP A 256 52.55 -24.28 23.30
N GLY A 257 52.87 -25.38 23.99
CA GLY A 257 52.79 -25.57 25.43
C GLY A 257 53.63 -24.60 26.31
N PRO A 258 54.35 -25.09 27.33
CA PRO A 258 54.56 -24.38 28.61
C PRO A 258 55.34 -23.06 28.58
N ALA A 259 55.79 -22.56 27.42
CA ALA A 259 56.48 -21.28 27.25
C ALA A 259 55.57 -20.13 26.74
N GLY A 260 54.28 -20.37 26.49
CA GLY A 260 53.26 -19.30 26.43
C GLY A 260 53.37 -18.33 25.25
N GLY A 261 53.12 -18.80 24.03
CA GLY A 261 52.88 -17.93 22.87
C GLY A 261 52.75 -18.69 21.55
N THR A 262 51.85 -18.24 20.67
CA THR A 262 51.78 -18.71 19.28
C THR A 262 52.80 -17.93 18.45
N PRO A 263 53.78 -18.58 17.78
CA PRO A 263 54.72 -17.88 16.90
C PRO A 263 53.97 -17.07 15.83
N LEU A 264 54.41 -15.84 15.53
CA LEU A 264 53.74 -14.94 14.57
C LEU A 264 53.55 -15.61 13.20
N LEU A 265 54.52 -16.40 12.76
CA LEU A 265 54.45 -17.14 11.50
C LEU A 265 53.39 -18.25 11.54
N ALA A 266 53.24 -18.95 12.66
CA ALA A 266 52.21 -19.97 12.86
C ALA A 266 50.80 -19.33 12.90
N ALA A 267 50.67 -18.13 13.48
CA ALA A 267 49.43 -17.36 13.44
C ALA A 267 49.10 -16.87 12.02
N ALA A 268 50.10 -16.41 11.25
CA ALA A 268 49.92 -15.91 9.89
C ALA A 268 49.55 -17.01 8.87
N TRP A 269 49.93 -18.26 9.12
CA TRP A 269 49.61 -19.42 8.28
C TRP A 269 48.47 -20.28 8.82
N TRP A 270 47.87 -19.91 9.95
CA TRP A 270 46.77 -20.68 10.50
C TRP A 270 45.55 -20.59 9.59
N THR A 271 45.09 -21.75 9.14
CA THR A 271 43.80 -21.91 8.47
C THR A 271 42.86 -22.69 9.38
N PRO A 272 41.57 -22.30 9.49
CA PRO A 272 40.64 -23.03 10.33
C PRO A 272 40.32 -24.40 9.72
N GLY A 273 40.47 -25.47 10.50
CA GLY A 273 40.08 -26.82 10.10
C GLY A 273 38.57 -27.10 10.25
N ASP A 274 38.13 -28.26 9.78
CA ASP A 274 36.71 -28.64 9.68
C ASP A 274 35.94 -28.56 11.00
N ALA A 275 36.60 -28.92 12.12
CA ALA A 275 36.00 -28.85 13.45
C ALA A 275 35.65 -27.42 13.88
N TYR A 276 36.46 -26.43 13.47
CA TYR A 276 36.16 -25.02 13.70
C TYR A 276 34.92 -24.59 12.94
N TRP A 277 34.84 -24.97 11.66
CA TRP A 277 33.72 -24.62 10.79
C TRP A 277 32.41 -25.27 11.25
N HIS A 278 32.43 -26.56 11.61
CA HIS A 278 31.29 -27.23 12.24
C HIS A 278 30.83 -26.53 13.51
N ALA A 279 31.78 -26.16 14.39
CA ALA A 279 31.44 -25.44 15.61
C ALA A 279 30.83 -24.07 15.33
N LEU A 280 31.28 -23.35 14.29
CA LEU A 280 30.70 -22.08 13.85
C LEU A 280 29.26 -22.27 13.34
N LEU A 281 29.05 -23.22 12.43
CA LEU A 281 27.74 -23.50 11.84
C LEU A 281 26.72 -23.94 12.91
N HIS A 282 27.11 -24.80 13.85
CA HIS A 282 26.25 -25.16 14.98
C HIS A 282 25.93 -23.96 15.89
N ARG A 283 26.87 -23.03 16.12
CA ARG A 283 26.59 -21.80 16.89
C ARG A 283 25.51 -20.95 16.23
N ILE A 284 25.53 -20.82 14.90
CA ILE A 284 24.52 -20.06 14.14
C ILE A 284 23.13 -20.65 14.39
N VAL A 285 22.98 -21.97 14.29
CA VAL A 285 21.68 -22.66 14.52
C VAL A 285 21.24 -22.53 15.98
N GLN A 286 22.15 -22.74 16.93
CA GLN A 286 21.86 -22.58 18.36
C GLN A 286 21.39 -21.15 18.69
N ASP A 287 22.00 -20.14 18.07
CA ASP A 287 21.63 -18.74 18.28
C ASP A 287 20.25 -18.45 17.68
N ALA A 288 19.97 -18.95 16.47
CA ALA A 288 18.65 -18.87 15.87
C ALA A 288 17.59 -19.56 16.75
N GLN A 289 17.83 -20.79 17.19
CA GLN A 289 16.94 -21.54 18.08
C GLN A 289 16.69 -20.81 19.40
N ALA A 290 17.73 -20.32 20.06
CA ALA A 290 17.58 -19.57 21.31
C ALA A 290 16.85 -18.23 21.11
N ALA A 291 17.10 -17.52 20.00
CA ALA A 291 16.38 -16.30 19.66
C ALA A 291 14.89 -16.59 19.39
N THR A 292 14.57 -17.65 18.63
CA THR A 292 13.20 -18.11 18.39
C THR A 292 12.46 -18.37 19.71
N VAL A 293 13.10 -19.06 20.66
CA VAL A 293 12.49 -19.34 21.97
C VAL A 293 12.28 -18.07 22.78
N LEU A 294 13.22 -17.12 22.78
CA LEU A 294 13.05 -15.84 23.46
C LEU A 294 11.89 -15.02 22.87
N LEU A 295 11.75 -15.01 21.54
CA LEU A 295 10.65 -14.35 20.85
C LEU A 295 9.31 -14.99 21.19
N ARG A 296 9.20 -16.32 21.08
CA ARG A 296 7.98 -17.06 21.45
C ARG A 296 7.63 -16.85 22.93
N THR A 297 8.64 -16.75 23.80
CA THR A 297 8.43 -16.42 25.22
C THR A 297 7.92 -14.99 25.41
N ALA A 298 8.44 -14.01 24.65
CA ALA A 298 7.92 -12.65 24.67
C ALA A 298 6.46 -12.58 24.23
N VAL A 299 6.10 -13.29 23.16
CA VAL A 299 4.71 -13.40 22.68
C VAL A 299 3.82 -14.06 23.75
N ALA A 300 4.18 -15.24 24.25
CA ALA A 300 3.39 -15.99 25.23
C ALA A 300 3.20 -15.22 26.55
N VAL A 301 4.24 -14.53 27.03
CA VAL A 301 4.16 -13.68 28.25
C VAL A 301 3.25 -12.48 28.04
N THR A 302 3.19 -11.93 26.83
CA THR A 302 2.29 -10.80 26.50
C THR A 302 0.85 -11.26 26.41
N ASP A 303 0.59 -12.36 25.71
CA ASP A 303 -0.77 -12.84 25.42
C ASP A 303 -1.42 -13.56 26.62
N HIS A 304 -0.64 -14.24 27.46
CA HIS A 304 -1.15 -15.06 28.57
C HIS A 304 -0.71 -14.59 29.96
N GLY A 305 0.12 -13.55 30.03
CA GLY A 305 0.75 -13.09 31.26
C GLY A 305 2.01 -13.90 31.63
N PRO A 306 2.84 -13.40 32.57
CA PRO A 306 4.18 -13.93 32.83
C PRO A 306 4.17 -15.37 33.35
N ALA A 307 3.27 -15.70 34.28
CA ALA A 307 3.21 -17.02 34.90
C ALA A 307 2.85 -18.12 33.88
N VAL A 308 1.76 -17.91 33.14
CA VAL A 308 1.27 -18.88 32.15
C VAL A 308 2.19 -18.94 30.94
N GLY A 309 2.67 -17.78 30.45
CA GLY A 309 3.60 -17.71 29.34
C GLY A 309 4.92 -18.42 29.61
N LEU A 310 5.52 -18.25 30.80
CA LEU A 310 6.74 -18.97 31.17
C LEU A 310 6.53 -20.48 31.31
N ALA A 311 5.40 -20.91 31.91
CA ALA A 311 5.07 -22.32 32.03
C ALA A 311 4.90 -22.98 30.65
N HIS A 312 4.23 -22.30 29.72
CA HIS A 312 4.04 -22.80 28.34
C HIS A 312 5.37 -22.97 27.59
N MET A 313 6.36 -22.13 27.91
CA MET A 313 7.64 -22.08 27.20
C MET A 313 8.78 -22.83 27.91
N GLU A 314 8.53 -23.43 29.07
CA GLU A 314 9.56 -24.08 29.89
C GLU A 314 10.34 -25.16 29.12
N ALA A 315 9.65 -26.05 28.42
CA ALA A 315 10.28 -27.12 27.64
C ALA A 315 11.16 -26.59 26.49
N GLN A 316 10.71 -25.52 25.81
CA GLN A 316 11.49 -24.90 24.74
C GLN A 316 12.71 -24.12 25.29
N LEU A 317 12.56 -23.47 26.46
CA LEU A 317 13.67 -22.84 27.17
C LEU A 317 14.72 -23.88 27.57
N ALA A 318 14.30 -25.03 28.11
CA ALA A 318 15.19 -26.13 28.44
C ALA A 318 15.92 -26.67 27.19
N ALA A 319 15.21 -26.83 26.08
CA ALA A 319 15.78 -27.30 24.81
C ALA A 319 16.87 -26.36 24.27
N ALA A 320 16.62 -25.03 24.26
CA ALA A 320 17.59 -24.04 23.82
C ALA A 320 18.86 -24.02 24.70
N VAL A 321 18.69 -24.22 26.01
CA VAL A 321 19.81 -24.33 26.97
C VAL A 321 20.61 -25.61 26.71
N ALA A 322 19.94 -26.75 26.51
CA ALA A 322 20.59 -28.03 26.23
C ALA A 322 21.38 -27.99 24.92
N ALA A 323 20.82 -27.39 23.87
CA ALA A 323 21.48 -27.27 22.56
C ALA A 323 22.77 -26.44 22.61
N THR A 324 22.83 -25.41 23.46
CA THR A 324 24.03 -24.55 23.59
C THR A 324 25.05 -25.08 24.59
N GLY A 325 24.57 -25.68 25.69
CA GLY A 325 25.39 -26.10 26.82
C GLY A 325 25.71 -24.97 27.81
N ASP A 326 25.78 -25.32 29.08
CA ASP A 326 25.86 -24.36 30.19
C ASP A 326 27.17 -23.54 30.19
N ALA A 327 28.29 -24.16 29.81
CA ALA A 327 29.59 -23.51 29.75
C ALA A 327 29.67 -22.48 28.61
N ALA A 328 29.06 -22.76 27.45
CA ALA A 328 29.05 -21.84 26.32
C ALA A 328 28.16 -20.61 26.61
N ALA A 329 26.99 -20.82 27.21
CA ALA A 329 26.12 -19.74 27.66
C ALA A 329 26.79 -18.89 28.77
N ALA A 330 27.48 -19.51 29.74
CA ALA A 330 28.25 -18.78 30.75
C ALA A 330 29.33 -17.90 30.13
N ARG A 331 30.05 -18.44 29.13
CA ARG A 331 31.11 -17.73 28.42
C ARG A 331 30.58 -16.51 27.68
N ALA A 332 29.48 -16.67 26.96
CA ALA A 332 28.84 -15.59 26.21
C ALA A 332 28.29 -14.47 27.11
N ALA A 333 27.94 -14.79 28.36
CA ALA A 333 27.49 -13.83 29.37
C ALA A 333 28.62 -13.03 30.05
N ARG A 334 29.91 -13.38 29.81
CA ARG A 334 31.03 -12.66 30.42
C ARG A 334 31.07 -11.21 29.95
N ARG A 335 31.28 -10.29 30.91
CA ARG A 335 31.45 -8.87 30.63
C ARG A 335 32.82 -8.63 30.02
N VAL A 336 32.86 -7.76 29.01
CA VAL A 336 34.09 -7.32 28.34
C VAL A 336 34.27 -5.83 28.66
N PRO A 337 35.42 -5.41 29.24
CA PRO A 337 35.69 -4.00 29.50
C PRO A 337 35.52 -3.13 28.26
N GLY A 338 34.92 -1.95 28.41
CA GLY A 338 34.67 -1.02 27.29
C GLY A 338 33.44 -1.33 26.44
N LEU A 339 32.71 -2.42 26.70
CA LEU A 339 31.45 -2.76 26.01
C LEU A 339 30.23 -2.70 26.96
N THR A 340 29.03 -2.78 26.41
CA THR A 340 27.75 -2.47 27.10
C THR A 340 27.26 -3.51 28.10
N GLY A 341 28.05 -4.56 28.34
CA GLY A 341 27.74 -5.63 29.30
C GLY A 341 26.62 -6.60 28.86
N LEU A 342 26.09 -6.43 27.65
CA LEU A 342 25.15 -7.39 27.05
C LEU A 342 25.85 -8.73 26.77
N PRO A 343 25.17 -9.88 26.96
CA PRO A 343 25.68 -11.15 26.49
C PRO A 343 25.90 -11.17 24.96
N ALA A 344 26.89 -11.93 24.50
CA ALA A 344 27.16 -12.05 23.07
C ALA A 344 26.15 -12.94 22.33
N ARG A 345 25.48 -13.84 23.06
CA ARG A 345 24.60 -14.87 22.50
C ARG A 345 23.25 -14.92 23.23
N PRO A 346 22.13 -15.11 22.50
CA PRO A 346 20.78 -15.15 23.06
C PRO A 346 20.59 -16.27 24.10
N ALA A 347 21.27 -17.40 23.94
CA ALA A 347 21.19 -18.54 24.85
C ALA A 347 21.50 -18.19 26.31
N SER A 348 22.28 -17.12 26.56
CA SER A 348 22.57 -16.63 27.91
C SER A 348 21.29 -16.18 28.64
N HIS A 349 20.41 -15.46 27.93
CA HIS A 349 19.14 -15.01 28.48
C HIS A 349 18.12 -16.13 28.60
N ALA A 350 18.06 -17.05 27.63
CA ALA A 350 17.22 -18.25 27.72
C ALA A 350 17.60 -19.08 28.96
N ARG A 351 18.91 -19.25 29.21
CA ARG A 351 19.42 -19.94 30.40
C ARG A 351 19.03 -19.24 31.70
N GLU A 352 19.18 -17.92 31.75
CA GLU A 352 18.80 -17.16 32.95
C GLU A 352 17.31 -17.31 33.25
N LEU A 353 16.44 -17.17 32.25
CA LEU A 353 15.00 -17.36 32.41
C LEU A 353 14.68 -18.79 32.89
N HIS A 354 15.23 -19.81 32.22
CA HIS A 354 15.03 -21.20 32.60
C HIS A 354 15.47 -21.48 34.05
N ARG A 355 16.64 -20.97 34.46
CA ARG A 355 17.13 -21.10 35.85
C ARG A 355 16.20 -20.43 36.86
N GLN A 356 15.64 -19.26 36.54
CA GLN A 356 14.69 -18.60 37.44
C GLN A 356 13.39 -19.40 37.56
N VAL A 357 12.88 -19.95 36.45
CA VAL A 357 11.71 -20.84 36.44
C VAL A 357 11.95 -22.08 37.29
N LEU A 358 13.09 -22.76 37.13
CA LEU A 358 13.43 -23.93 37.95
C LEU A 358 13.58 -23.59 39.44
N LYS A 359 14.15 -22.43 39.76
CA LYS A 359 14.41 -22.03 41.15
C LYS A 359 13.15 -21.61 41.90
N HIS A 360 12.25 -20.88 41.25
CA HIS A 360 11.13 -20.21 41.90
C HIS A 360 9.75 -20.78 41.50
N GLY A 361 9.69 -21.53 40.40
CA GLY A 361 8.46 -21.85 39.69
C GLY A 361 8.01 -20.68 38.80
N PRO A 362 7.33 -20.94 37.67
CA PRO A 362 6.99 -19.91 36.66
C PRO A 362 6.11 -18.79 37.22
N ALA A 363 5.22 -19.10 38.18
CA ALA A 363 4.31 -18.13 38.80
C ALA A 363 5.00 -17.13 39.75
N LYS A 364 6.20 -17.44 40.25
CA LYS A 364 6.89 -16.63 41.26
C LYS A 364 8.10 -15.88 40.72
N VAL A 365 8.38 -15.98 39.41
CA VAL A 365 9.49 -15.24 38.80
C VAL A 365 9.14 -13.75 38.71
N PRO A 366 9.93 -12.84 39.31
CA PRO A 366 9.64 -11.41 39.28
C PRO A 366 9.67 -10.83 37.85
N TYR A 367 8.54 -10.32 37.37
CA TYR A 367 8.42 -9.85 35.98
C TYR A 367 9.38 -8.69 35.66
N GLU A 368 9.35 -7.61 36.44
CA GLU A 368 10.11 -6.39 36.12
C GLU A 368 11.63 -6.57 36.20
N THR A 369 12.13 -7.34 37.16
CA THR A 369 13.57 -7.48 37.40
C THR A 369 14.19 -8.70 36.73
N GLN A 370 13.41 -9.77 36.52
CA GLN A 370 13.92 -11.03 35.96
C GLN A 370 13.42 -11.26 34.54
N VAL A 371 12.12 -11.17 34.26
CA VAL A 371 11.56 -11.56 32.95
C VAL A 371 11.78 -10.47 31.90
N ARG A 372 11.26 -9.27 32.15
CA ARG A 372 11.24 -8.14 31.22
C ARG A 372 12.63 -7.79 30.66
N PRO A 373 13.72 -7.71 31.45
CA PRO A 373 15.03 -7.33 30.92
C PRO A 373 15.61 -8.34 29.92
N ARG A 374 15.30 -9.64 30.05
CA ARG A 374 15.77 -10.67 29.10
C ARG A 374 14.95 -10.68 27.82
N LEU A 375 13.63 -10.53 27.93
CA LEU A 375 12.72 -10.53 26.77
C LEU A 375 12.81 -9.24 25.96
N ALA A 376 13.17 -8.11 26.60
CA ALA A 376 13.33 -6.82 25.93
C ALA A 376 14.38 -6.79 24.82
N ARG A 377 15.25 -7.81 24.76
CA ARG A 377 16.31 -7.96 23.75
C ARG A 377 16.07 -9.09 22.76
N ALA A 378 14.94 -9.79 22.86
CA ALA A 378 14.63 -10.93 21.99
C ALA A 378 14.68 -10.52 20.50
N ARG A 379 14.06 -9.40 20.13
CA ARG A 379 14.12 -8.85 18.77
C ARG A 379 15.54 -8.52 18.31
N ASP A 380 16.31 -7.83 19.15
CA ASP A 380 17.67 -7.41 18.78
C ASP A 380 18.58 -8.62 18.53
N TYR A 381 18.50 -9.67 19.35
CA TYR A 381 19.26 -10.91 19.12
C TYR A 381 18.80 -11.67 17.88
N ALA A 382 17.50 -11.71 17.62
CA ALA A 382 16.94 -12.37 16.45
C ALA A 382 17.40 -11.70 15.15
N LEU A 383 17.44 -10.36 15.09
CA LEU A 383 17.97 -9.64 13.93
C LEU A 383 19.45 -9.95 13.69
N VAL A 384 20.27 -10.02 14.74
CA VAL A 384 21.68 -10.43 14.62
C VAL A 384 21.81 -11.90 14.15
N ALA A 385 20.93 -12.79 14.62
CA ALA A 385 20.93 -14.19 14.18
C ALA A 385 20.51 -14.33 12.70
N VAL A 386 19.48 -13.59 12.27
CA VAL A 386 19.03 -13.49 10.87
C VAL A 386 20.18 -13.03 9.97
N GLU A 387 20.88 -11.97 10.34
CA GLU A 387 22.04 -11.47 9.57
C GLU A 387 23.12 -12.54 9.37
N GLU A 388 23.41 -13.34 10.40
CA GLU A 388 24.45 -14.36 10.33
C GLU A 388 24.03 -15.57 9.49
N VAL A 389 22.74 -15.94 9.53
CA VAL A 389 22.17 -16.93 8.60
C VAL A 389 22.18 -16.39 7.18
N ASP A 390 21.83 -15.13 6.96
CA ASP A 390 21.84 -14.51 5.64
C ASP A 390 23.25 -14.47 5.03
N ARG A 391 24.28 -14.16 5.83
CA ARG A 391 25.69 -14.26 5.41
C ARG A 391 26.08 -15.67 5.01
N LEU A 392 25.63 -16.67 5.78
CA LEU A 392 25.81 -18.08 5.44
C LEU A 392 25.12 -18.43 4.11
N LEU A 393 23.89 -17.95 3.88
CA LEU A 393 23.12 -18.21 2.66
C LEU A 393 23.71 -17.53 1.43
N ARG A 394 24.23 -16.31 1.57
CA ARG A 394 24.85 -15.53 0.48
C ARG A 394 26.26 -15.99 0.11
N GLY A 395 26.86 -16.89 0.89
CA GLY A 395 28.25 -17.32 0.67
C GLY A 395 29.30 -16.32 1.12
N GLU A 396 28.95 -15.42 2.04
CA GLU A 396 29.87 -14.44 2.60
C GLU A 396 30.76 -15.03 3.71
N LEU A 397 30.40 -16.19 4.24
CA LEU A 397 31.25 -16.97 5.14
C LEU A 397 32.11 -17.94 4.31
N PRO A 398 33.45 -17.96 4.49
CA PRO A 398 34.36 -18.78 3.69
C PRO A 398 34.40 -20.24 4.19
N VAL A 399 33.22 -20.84 4.37
CA VAL A 399 33.06 -22.22 4.82
C VAL A 399 33.36 -23.16 3.65
N PRO A 400 34.23 -24.18 3.81
CA PRO A 400 34.45 -25.19 2.79
C PRO A 400 33.14 -25.92 2.41
N GLU A 401 32.91 -26.14 1.12
CA GLU A 401 31.66 -26.72 0.60
C GLU A 401 31.38 -28.13 1.15
N GLU A 402 32.42 -28.96 1.25
CA GLU A 402 32.31 -30.32 1.82
C GLU A 402 31.84 -30.29 3.29
N VAL A 403 32.41 -29.38 4.08
CA VAL A 403 32.02 -29.18 5.48
C VAL A 403 30.59 -28.66 5.58
N LEU A 404 30.18 -27.77 4.67
CA LEU A 404 28.82 -27.24 4.65
C LEU A 404 27.79 -28.32 4.31
N HIS A 405 28.10 -29.20 3.34
CA HIS A 405 27.22 -30.30 2.94
C HIS A 405 27.09 -31.36 4.05
N ASP A 406 28.20 -31.75 4.68
CA ASP A 406 28.20 -32.69 5.81
C ASP A 406 27.35 -32.15 6.97
N TRP A 407 27.60 -30.90 7.36
CA TRP A 407 26.81 -30.22 8.39
C TRP A 407 25.32 -30.13 8.02
N ALA A 408 24.98 -29.80 6.78
CA ALA A 408 23.61 -29.62 6.34
C ALA A 408 22.79 -30.92 6.37
N ALA A 409 23.45 -32.08 6.28
CA ALA A 409 22.84 -33.40 6.41
C ALA A 409 22.54 -33.79 7.87
N GLY A 410 23.03 -33.03 8.86
CA GLY A 410 22.80 -33.30 10.28
C GLY A 410 21.32 -33.23 10.69
N ASP A 411 20.94 -34.08 11.64
CA ASP A 411 19.55 -34.17 12.10
C ASP A 411 19.17 -33.14 13.18
N LEU A 412 17.87 -32.83 13.27
CA LEU A 412 17.27 -31.96 14.28
C LEU A 412 16.35 -32.72 15.25
N SER A 413 16.46 -34.05 15.32
CA SER A 413 15.51 -34.90 16.04
C SER A 413 15.43 -34.56 17.54
N GLY A 414 16.58 -34.25 18.15
CA GLY A 414 16.67 -33.83 19.55
C GLY A 414 15.91 -32.53 19.84
N TRP A 415 16.05 -31.54 18.96
CA TRP A 415 15.32 -30.27 19.02
C TRP A 415 13.81 -30.51 18.86
N ARG A 416 13.42 -31.24 17.81
CA ARG A 416 12.00 -31.49 17.47
C ARG A 416 11.25 -32.30 18.53
N ARG A 417 11.92 -33.19 19.27
CA ARG A 417 11.30 -33.89 20.41
C ARG A 417 10.87 -32.95 21.53
N ALA A 418 11.61 -31.87 21.75
CA ALA A 418 11.33 -30.93 22.84
C ALA A 418 10.42 -29.77 22.41
N THR A 419 10.52 -29.31 21.17
CA THR A 419 9.81 -28.10 20.70
C THR A 419 8.63 -28.37 19.77
N GLY A 420 8.57 -29.57 19.17
CA GLY A 420 7.62 -29.85 18.09
C GLY A 420 7.85 -28.98 16.85
N TYR A 421 6.79 -28.88 16.05
CA TYR A 421 6.71 -28.01 14.86
C TYR A 421 5.69 -26.90 15.10
N SER A 422 6.01 -25.70 14.61
CA SER A 422 5.02 -24.62 14.54
C SER A 422 3.84 -25.04 13.66
N PRO A 423 2.58 -24.78 14.06
CA PRO A 423 1.41 -25.00 13.21
C PRO A 423 1.38 -24.04 12.01
N VAL A 424 2.13 -22.92 12.08
CA VAL A 424 2.19 -21.88 11.04
C VAL A 424 2.85 -22.40 9.76
N ARG A 425 3.88 -23.24 9.89
CA ARG A 425 4.62 -23.83 8.77
C ARG A 425 4.79 -25.33 8.99
N PRO A 426 3.77 -26.13 8.65
CA PRO A 426 3.85 -27.58 8.83
C PRO A 426 4.91 -28.16 7.87
N PRO A 427 5.71 -29.17 8.32
CA PRO A 427 6.79 -29.74 7.49
C PRO A 427 6.35 -30.29 6.14
N GLY A 428 5.12 -30.82 6.06
CA GLY A 428 4.55 -31.36 4.83
C GLY A 428 4.23 -30.31 3.77
N GLU A 429 4.21 -29.03 4.14
CA GLU A 429 3.93 -27.90 3.25
C GLU A 429 5.17 -27.02 3.03
N TRP A 430 6.30 -27.36 3.67
CA TRP A 430 7.56 -26.64 3.52
C TRP A 430 8.23 -26.94 2.17
N ALA A 431 7.84 -26.15 1.16
CA ALA A 431 8.33 -26.24 -0.21
C ALA A 431 9.01 -24.94 -0.69
N GLU A 432 9.19 -23.95 0.18
CA GLU A 432 9.58 -22.58 -0.18
C GLU A 432 11.08 -22.40 -0.46
N SER A 433 11.92 -23.44 -0.27
CA SER A 433 13.36 -23.36 -0.53
C SER A 433 13.66 -23.19 -2.03
N PRO A 434 14.26 -22.07 -2.47
CA PRO A 434 14.67 -21.89 -3.86
C PRO A 434 15.68 -22.94 -4.33
N PRO A 435 15.73 -23.31 -5.62
CA PRO A 435 16.66 -24.33 -6.13
C PRO A 435 18.14 -24.05 -5.83
N TRP A 436 18.56 -22.78 -5.82
CA TRP A 436 19.93 -22.41 -5.52
C TRP A 436 20.30 -22.68 -4.04
N VAL A 437 19.32 -22.57 -3.13
CA VAL A 437 19.50 -22.90 -1.70
C VAL A 437 19.66 -24.39 -1.53
N LEU A 438 18.82 -25.19 -2.20
CA LEU A 438 18.92 -26.64 -2.19
C LEU A 438 20.31 -27.08 -2.65
N GLY A 439 20.78 -26.55 -3.78
CA GLY A 439 22.12 -26.81 -4.31
C GLY A 439 23.24 -26.41 -3.36
N ARG A 440 23.13 -25.26 -2.69
CA ARG A 440 24.12 -24.76 -1.71
C ARG A 440 24.31 -25.69 -0.50
N PHE A 441 23.27 -26.42 -0.11
CA PHE A 441 23.32 -27.36 1.01
C PHE A 441 23.41 -28.82 0.56
N GLY A 442 23.74 -29.08 -0.71
CA GLY A 442 23.91 -30.44 -1.22
C GLY A 442 22.61 -31.24 -1.32
N THR A 443 21.45 -30.57 -1.30
CA THR A 443 20.12 -31.20 -1.39
C THR A 443 19.49 -30.95 -2.76
N ARG A 444 18.62 -31.85 -3.22
CA ARG A 444 17.90 -31.70 -4.50
C ARG A 444 16.41 -31.48 -4.34
N ASP A 445 15.82 -32.06 -3.30
CA ASP A 445 14.39 -32.03 -3.03
C ASP A 445 14.09 -31.30 -1.73
N THR A 446 12.98 -30.56 -1.70
CA THR A 446 12.47 -29.91 -0.49
C THR A 446 11.99 -30.94 0.54
N LEU A 447 11.91 -30.53 1.81
CA LEU A 447 11.40 -31.39 2.88
C LEU A 447 10.00 -31.93 2.56
N ALA A 448 9.08 -31.07 2.08
CA ALA A 448 7.75 -31.48 1.66
C ALA A 448 7.77 -32.55 0.56
N ALA A 449 8.63 -32.39 -0.45
CA ALA A 449 8.77 -33.37 -1.53
C ALA A 449 9.31 -34.71 -1.02
N ARG A 450 10.32 -34.70 -0.13
CA ARG A 450 10.87 -35.93 0.47
C ARG A 450 9.84 -36.65 1.33
N LEU A 451 9.05 -35.92 2.12
CA LEU A 451 7.96 -36.48 2.93
C LEU A 451 6.82 -37.05 2.07
N ALA A 452 6.42 -36.33 1.02
CA ALA A 452 5.41 -36.82 0.07
C ALA A 452 5.87 -38.11 -0.63
N SER A 453 7.15 -38.16 -1.02
CA SER A 453 7.77 -39.33 -1.65
C SER A 453 7.80 -40.55 -0.71
N ARG A 454 8.21 -40.38 0.55
CA ARG A 454 8.16 -41.46 1.58
C ARG A 454 6.73 -41.95 1.81
N ARG A 455 5.77 -41.04 1.92
CA ARG A 455 4.35 -41.38 2.08
C ARG A 455 3.82 -42.17 0.88
N ALA A 456 4.19 -41.80 -0.34
CA ALA A 456 3.81 -42.52 -1.55
C ALA A 456 4.37 -43.95 -1.60
N ARG A 457 5.52 -44.21 -0.97
CA ARG A 457 6.11 -45.55 -0.82
C ARG A 457 5.56 -46.36 0.37
N GLY A 458 4.62 -45.80 1.15
CA GLY A 458 4.08 -46.46 2.33
C GLY A 458 5.05 -46.52 3.52
N GLU A 459 6.12 -45.72 3.50
CA GLU A 459 7.09 -45.64 4.60
C GLU A 459 6.54 -44.75 5.73
N PRO A 460 6.34 -45.27 6.96
CA PRO A 460 6.00 -44.43 8.10
C PRO A 460 7.21 -43.58 8.46
N ALA A 461 7.16 -42.28 8.15
CA ALA A 461 8.20 -41.33 8.54
C ALA A 461 7.55 -40.21 9.35
N ALA A 462 7.92 -40.10 10.64
CA ALA A 462 7.64 -38.86 11.36
C ALA A 462 8.48 -37.75 10.71
N PRO A 463 7.96 -36.53 10.55
CA PRO A 463 8.70 -35.44 9.90
C PRO A 463 10.11 -35.19 10.47
N ARG A 464 10.26 -35.41 11.78
CA ARG A 464 11.52 -35.29 12.53
C ARG A 464 12.62 -36.28 12.10
N ASP A 465 12.26 -37.36 11.41
CA ASP A 465 13.19 -38.39 10.92
C ASP A 465 13.57 -38.15 9.44
N ALA A 466 13.08 -37.06 8.83
CA ALA A 466 13.36 -36.67 7.44
C ALA A 466 13.91 -35.25 7.31
N GLU A 467 13.64 -34.40 8.30
CA GLU A 467 14.19 -33.04 8.39
C GLU A 467 15.68 -33.07 8.74
N VAL A 468 16.44 -32.28 7.98
CA VAL A 468 17.87 -32.02 8.20
C VAL A 468 18.12 -30.52 8.36
N LEU A 469 19.31 -30.15 8.86
CA LEU A 469 19.70 -28.75 9.07
C LEU A 469 19.58 -27.90 7.78
N GLY A 470 19.94 -28.48 6.63
CA GLY A 470 19.88 -27.84 5.31
C GLY A 470 18.46 -27.53 4.81
N ASP A 471 17.40 -28.03 5.45
CA ASP A 471 16.02 -27.70 5.07
C ASP A 471 15.61 -26.29 5.49
N LEU A 472 16.34 -25.68 6.44
CA LEU A 472 16.12 -24.32 6.93
C LEU A 472 14.72 -24.04 7.52
N LEU A 473 13.93 -25.07 7.83
CA LEU A 473 12.63 -24.88 8.49
C LEU A 473 12.81 -24.19 9.87
N TRP A 474 13.89 -24.49 10.58
CA TRP A 474 14.27 -23.80 11.82
C TRP A 474 14.55 -22.30 11.62
N TYR A 475 15.02 -21.89 10.44
CA TYR A 475 15.24 -20.49 10.10
C TYR A 475 13.91 -19.80 9.75
N ALA A 476 13.03 -20.48 9.03
CA ALA A 476 11.68 -20.00 8.78
C ALA A 476 10.90 -19.79 10.09
N GLU A 477 11.05 -20.69 11.07
CA GLU A 477 10.45 -20.52 12.40
C GLU A 477 10.99 -19.32 13.18
N LEU A 478 12.26 -18.93 12.97
CA LEU A 478 12.81 -17.68 13.52
C LEU A 478 12.15 -16.46 12.89
N ALA A 479 12.02 -16.46 11.55
CA ALA A 479 11.34 -15.38 10.83
C ALA A 479 9.87 -15.28 11.24
N ASP A 480 9.17 -16.40 11.39
CA ASP A 480 7.78 -16.42 11.87
C ASP A 480 7.66 -15.92 13.31
N ALA A 481 8.58 -16.29 14.20
CA ALA A 481 8.58 -15.79 15.58
C ALA A 481 8.83 -14.27 15.65
N LEU A 482 9.68 -13.74 14.74
CA LEU A 482 9.82 -12.30 14.56
C LEU A 482 8.52 -11.67 14.05
N ALA A 483 7.87 -12.30 13.08
CA ALA A 483 6.62 -11.81 12.52
C ALA A 483 5.49 -11.77 13.55
N GLN A 484 5.40 -12.81 14.39
CA GLN A 484 4.47 -12.88 15.51
C GLN A 484 4.67 -11.77 16.53
N LEU A 485 5.93 -11.42 16.83
CA LEU A 485 6.22 -10.26 17.67
C LEU A 485 5.73 -8.95 17.04
N HIS A 486 5.77 -8.84 15.72
CA HIS A 486 5.24 -7.70 14.96
C HIS A 486 3.73 -7.77 14.73
N GLY A 487 3.04 -8.76 15.31
CA GLY A 487 1.59 -8.92 15.24
C GLY A 487 1.08 -9.65 13.99
N HIS A 488 1.98 -10.16 13.16
CA HIS A 488 1.65 -10.99 12.00
C HIS A 488 1.50 -12.47 12.40
N GLU A 489 0.83 -13.28 11.60
CA GLU A 489 0.71 -14.72 11.88
C GLU A 489 2.02 -15.49 11.56
N ALA A 490 2.64 -15.11 10.44
CA ALA A 490 3.84 -15.71 9.86
C ALA A 490 4.67 -14.65 9.13
N ALA A 491 5.94 -14.95 8.84
CA ALA A 491 6.72 -14.14 7.91
C ALA A 491 6.14 -14.27 6.50
N ALA A 492 6.00 -13.16 5.78
CA ALA A 492 5.50 -13.15 4.42
C ALA A 492 6.62 -13.48 3.42
N VAL A 493 6.30 -14.23 2.37
CA VAL A 493 7.25 -14.45 1.27
C VAL A 493 7.22 -13.24 0.34
N THR A 494 8.26 -12.41 0.37
CA THR A 494 8.40 -11.19 -0.44
C THR A 494 9.74 -11.16 -1.17
N PRO A 495 9.85 -10.44 -2.31
CA PRO A 495 11.13 -10.25 -2.99
C PRO A 495 12.21 -9.54 -2.16
N TYR A 496 11.84 -8.91 -1.05
CA TYR A 496 12.72 -8.10 -0.22
C TYR A 496 13.08 -8.76 1.13
N GLY A 497 12.48 -9.92 1.45
CA GLY A 497 12.67 -10.66 2.71
C GLY A 497 14.00 -11.42 2.84
N GLY A 498 15.11 -10.85 2.36
CA GLY A 498 16.41 -11.52 2.38
C GLY A 498 16.52 -12.71 1.40
N PRO A 499 17.51 -13.61 1.58
CA PRO A 499 17.83 -14.67 0.61
C PRO A 499 16.71 -15.71 0.43
N LEU A 500 15.96 -16.05 1.48
CA LEU A 500 14.77 -16.92 1.36
C LEU A 500 13.49 -16.14 1.03
N GLY A 501 13.55 -14.82 0.94
CA GLY A 501 12.38 -13.97 0.75
C GLY A 501 11.44 -13.93 1.95
N LEU A 502 11.87 -14.31 3.16
CA LEU A 502 11.06 -14.27 4.37
C LEU A 502 11.12 -12.88 5.03
N ASP A 503 10.06 -12.10 4.88
CA ASP A 503 9.89 -10.78 5.49
C ASP A 503 9.05 -10.89 6.77
N HIS A 504 9.64 -10.51 7.90
CA HIS A 504 9.00 -10.62 9.21
C HIS A 504 8.16 -9.39 9.58
N ASP A 505 8.35 -8.24 8.92
CA ASP A 505 7.49 -7.07 9.13
C ASP A 505 7.25 -6.37 7.78
N PRO A 506 6.57 -7.06 6.85
CA PRO A 506 6.28 -6.46 5.55
C PRO A 506 5.45 -5.19 5.80
N PRO A 507 5.75 -4.07 5.09
CA PRO A 507 4.89 -2.91 5.17
C PRO A 507 3.47 -3.33 4.79
N PRO A 508 2.43 -2.81 5.46
CA PRO A 508 1.05 -3.12 5.09
C PRO A 508 0.91 -2.83 3.60
N ALA A 509 0.53 -3.84 2.82
CA ALA A 509 0.38 -3.70 1.39
C ALA A 509 -0.64 -2.58 1.16
N ALA A 510 -0.17 -1.43 0.69
CA ALA A 510 -1.04 -0.39 0.17
C ALA A 510 -1.56 -0.91 -1.18
N GLU A 511 -2.47 -1.89 -1.13
CA GLU A 511 -3.21 -2.30 -2.31
C GLU A 511 -3.99 -1.07 -2.76
N PRO A 512 -3.68 -0.50 -3.94
CA PRO A 512 -4.39 0.67 -4.42
C PRO A 512 -5.88 0.34 -4.46
N LEU A 513 -6.71 1.27 -3.97
CA LEU A 513 -8.16 1.17 -3.99
C LEU A 513 -8.74 0.06 -3.09
N VAL A 514 -8.02 -0.37 -2.05
CA VAL A 514 -8.60 -1.14 -0.93
C VAL A 514 -8.88 -0.18 0.24
N PRO A 515 -10.14 0.01 0.64
CA PRO A 515 -10.46 0.90 1.75
C PRO A 515 -9.84 0.43 3.07
N ARG A 516 -9.24 1.36 3.81
CA ARG A 516 -8.68 1.10 5.14
C ARG A 516 -9.76 0.73 6.15
N LEU A 517 -9.44 -0.21 7.04
CA LEU A 517 -10.34 -0.70 8.09
C LEU A 517 -9.99 -0.12 9.48
N ASP A 518 -9.26 0.99 9.54
CA ASP A 518 -8.89 1.61 10.82
C ASP A 518 -10.11 2.18 11.54
N SER A 519 -11.11 2.66 10.79
CA SER A 519 -12.42 3.06 11.30
C SER A 519 -13.51 2.84 10.24
N VAL A 520 -14.76 2.76 10.68
CA VAL A 520 -15.93 2.68 9.80
C VAL A 520 -15.98 3.86 8.83
N ALA A 521 -15.64 5.07 9.31
CA ALA A 521 -15.66 6.27 8.47
C ALA A 521 -14.64 6.20 7.32
N LEU A 522 -13.42 5.70 7.58
CA LEU A 522 -12.40 5.50 6.55
C LEU A 522 -12.80 4.41 5.55
N ALA A 523 -13.27 3.27 6.04
CA ALA A 523 -13.69 2.16 5.21
C ALA A 523 -14.80 2.58 4.24
N VAL A 524 -15.83 3.26 4.76
CA VAL A 524 -16.96 3.74 3.97
C VAL A 524 -16.54 4.85 3.01
N SER A 525 -15.67 5.78 3.41
CA SER A 525 -15.13 6.81 2.50
C SER A 525 -14.37 6.18 1.33
N GLY A 526 -13.48 5.23 1.59
CA GLY A 526 -12.75 4.53 0.53
C GLY A 526 -13.68 3.71 -0.39
N ALA A 527 -14.74 3.10 0.16
CA ALA A 527 -15.76 2.42 -0.63
C ALA A 527 -16.57 3.41 -1.50
N ALA A 528 -16.92 4.58 -0.97
CA ALA A 528 -17.60 5.62 -1.72
C ALA A 528 -16.73 6.16 -2.85
N GLN A 529 -15.42 6.22 -2.66
CA GLN A 529 -14.47 6.54 -3.71
C GLN A 529 -14.47 5.48 -4.82
N LEU A 530 -14.49 4.18 -4.49
CA LEU A 530 -14.62 3.13 -5.50
C LEU A 530 -15.91 3.26 -6.33
N VAL A 531 -17.03 3.58 -5.68
CA VAL A 531 -18.31 3.84 -6.36
C VAL A 531 -18.19 5.07 -7.27
N ALA A 532 -17.55 6.14 -6.80
CA ALA A 532 -17.32 7.33 -7.59
C ALA A 532 -16.44 7.05 -8.82
N LEU A 533 -15.46 6.15 -8.70
CA LEU A 533 -14.62 5.67 -9.81
C LEU A 533 -15.35 4.70 -10.76
N GLY A 534 -16.65 4.45 -10.55
CA GLY A 534 -17.50 3.66 -11.43
C GLY A 534 -17.72 2.21 -10.99
N GLY A 535 -17.19 1.81 -9.83
CA GLY A 535 -17.47 0.47 -9.27
C GLY A 535 -18.95 0.31 -8.92
N THR A 536 -19.53 -0.85 -9.22
CA THR A 536 -20.94 -1.12 -8.89
C THR A 536 -21.08 -2.28 -7.88
N PRO A 537 -21.94 -2.16 -6.85
CA PRO A 537 -22.15 -3.25 -5.90
C PRO A 537 -22.75 -4.48 -6.59
N GLY A 538 -22.13 -5.64 -6.37
CA GLY A 538 -22.62 -6.91 -6.92
C GLY A 538 -23.97 -7.32 -6.32
N LYS A 539 -24.88 -7.86 -7.15
CA LYS A 539 -26.22 -8.30 -6.73
C LYS A 539 -26.26 -9.42 -5.68
N GLY A 540 -25.13 -10.07 -5.38
CA GLY A 540 -25.01 -11.22 -4.45
C GLY A 540 -24.30 -10.91 -3.13
N VAL A 541 -23.86 -9.67 -2.91
CA VAL A 541 -23.01 -9.30 -1.77
C VAL A 541 -23.76 -9.41 -0.44
N LYS A 542 -23.09 -9.99 0.57
CA LYS A 542 -23.58 -10.13 1.96
C LYS A 542 -22.60 -9.64 3.03
N THR A 543 -21.33 -9.48 2.67
CA THR A 543 -20.24 -9.06 3.57
C THR A 543 -19.56 -7.82 3.02
N TRP A 544 -18.91 -7.03 3.88
CA TRP A 544 -18.10 -5.88 3.50
C TRP A 544 -16.99 -6.28 2.52
N ALA A 545 -16.28 -7.37 2.79
CA ALA A 545 -15.24 -7.86 1.88
C ALA A 545 -15.80 -8.22 0.49
N GLY A 546 -17.00 -8.83 0.44
CA GLY A 546 -17.69 -9.11 -0.82
C GLY A 546 -18.09 -7.83 -1.56
N LEU A 547 -18.48 -6.77 -0.84
CA LEU A 547 -18.81 -5.47 -1.41
C LEU A 547 -17.59 -4.85 -2.08
N ILE A 548 -16.49 -4.72 -1.34
CA ILE A 548 -15.24 -4.16 -1.86
C ILE A 548 -14.71 -4.98 -3.04
N GLY A 549 -14.77 -6.32 -2.95
CA GLY A 549 -14.40 -7.20 -4.06
C GLY A 549 -15.20 -6.92 -5.32
N SER A 550 -16.52 -6.71 -5.21
CA SER A 550 -17.36 -6.36 -6.36
C SER A 550 -17.08 -4.97 -6.91
N LEU A 551 -16.91 -3.97 -6.04
CA LEU A 551 -16.59 -2.60 -6.45
C LEU A 551 -15.24 -2.54 -7.19
N ARG A 552 -14.21 -3.23 -6.70
CA ARG A 552 -12.88 -3.29 -7.33
C ARG A 552 -12.89 -4.02 -8.67
N ALA A 553 -13.75 -5.03 -8.85
CA ALA A 553 -13.82 -5.78 -10.11
C ALA A 553 -14.33 -4.94 -11.28
N ASP A 554 -15.18 -3.94 -11.01
CA ASP A 554 -15.80 -3.07 -12.01
C ASP A 554 -15.02 -1.77 -12.27
N VAL A 555 -14.11 -1.39 -11.38
CA VAL A 555 -13.23 -0.24 -11.59
C VAL A 555 -12.13 -0.64 -12.58
N ASP A 556 -12.02 0.07 -13.71
CA ASP A 556 -10.87 -0.04 -14.62
C ASP A 556 -9.63 0.58 -13.95
N VAL A 557 -9.02 -0.17 -13.03
CA VAL A 557 -7.90 0.23 -12.16
C VAL A 557 -6.71 0.82 -12.94
N ALA A 558 -6.54 0.39 -14.20
CA ALA A 558 -5.45 0.83 -15.06
C ALA A 558 -5.66 2.23 -15.66
N GLU A 559 -6.90 2.67 -15.90
CA GLU A 559 -7.22 3.98 -16.49
C GLU A 559 -7.35 5.06 -15.40
N ALA A 560 -7.92 4.71 -14.25
CA ALA A 560 -8.14 5.63 -13.14
C ALA A 560 -6.85 6.02 -12.38
N LEU A 561 -5.75 5.28 -12.52
CA LEU A 561 -4.51 5.49 -11.74
C LEU A 561 -3.28 5.90 -12.58
N SER A 562 -3.38 5.92 -13.92
CA SER A 562 -2.26 6.17 -14.83
C SER A 562 -2.19 7.61 -15.39
N GLY A 563 -3.25 8.41 -15.25
CA GLY A 563 -3.24 9.80 -15.70
C GLY A 563 -2.35 10.69 -14.83
N GLU A 564 -1.28 11.23 -15.41
CA GLU A 564 -0.53 12.35 -14.82
C GLU A 564 -1.33 13.66 -14.97
N PHE A 565 -1.38 14.47 -13.91
CA PHE A 565 -2.03 15.77 -13.95
C PHE A 565 -1.09 16.81 -14.54
N PRO A 566 -1.53 17.65 -15.49
CA PRO A 566 -0.76 18.80 -15.92
C PRO A 566 -0.60 19.77 -14.75
N VAL A 567 0.64 19.94 -14.26
CA VAL A 567 0.97 20.88 -13.18
C VAL A 567 1.58 22.15 -13.78
N PRO A 568 0.92 23.32 -13.63
CA PRO A 568 1.45 24.58 -14.15
C PRO A 568 2.80 24.96 -13.51
N PRO A 569 3.75 25.54 -14.27
CA PRO A 569 5.09 25.87 -13.78
C PRO A 569 5.12 26.74 -12.50
N PRO A 570 4.25 27.77 -12.34
CA PRO A 570 4.18 28.55 -11.09
C PRO A 570 3.88 27.71 -9.85
N LEU A 571 3.02 26.71 -9.97
CA LEU A 571 2.67 25.81 -8.88
C LEU A 571 3.77 24.77 -8.67
N ALA A 572 4.34 24.22 -9.75
CA ALA A 572 5.44 23.27 -9.68
C ALA A 572 6.67 23.85 -8.96
N ALA A 573 6.95 25.15 -9.14
CA ALA A 573 8.07 25.84 -8.50
C ALA A 573 7.96 25.95 -6.96
N VAL A 574 6.73 25.90 -6.43
CA VAL A 574 6.47 25.98 -4.98
C VAL A 574 6.11 24.63 -4.36
N ASP A 575 6.13 23.55 -5.14
CA ASP A 575 5.95 22.19 -4.63
C ASP A 575 7.04 21.87 -3.59
N ALA A 576 6.67 21.16 -2.52
CA ALA A 576 7.52 20.85 -1.37
C ALA A 576 7.98 22.04 -0.49
N THR A 577 7.55 23.28 -0.77
CA THR A 577 7.92 24.46 0.04
C THR A 577 7.05 24.61 1.29
N LEU A 578 7.53 25.36 2.28
CA LEU A 578 6.75 25.70 3.48
C LEU A 578 5.79 26.85 3.18
N VAL A 579 4.53 26.73 3.63
CA VAL A 579 3.57 27.83 3.59
C VAL A 579 4.06 28.91 4.57
N PRO A 580 4.30 30.16 4.11
CA PRO A 580 4.87 31.23 4.92
C PRO A 580 4.16 31.44 6.26
N GLY A 581 4.95 31.56 7.32
CA GLY A 581 4.46 31.71 8.68
C GLY A 581 3.85 30.44 9.28
N THR A 582 3.96 29.27 8.64
CA THR A 582 3.49 27.99 9.19
C THR A 582 4.61 26.94 9.17
N ARG A 583 4.36 25.79 9.79
CA ARG A 583 5.22 24.59 9.64
C ARG A 583 4.69 23.63 8.57
N ALA A 584 3.65 24.01 7.84
CA ALA A 584 3.00 23.15 6.87
C ALA A 584 3.74 23.19 5.52
N ARG A 585 4.01 22.03 4.94
CA ARG A 585 4.65 21.85 3.64
C ARG A 585 3.61 21.64 2.54
N PHE A 586 3.65 22.45 1.50
CA PHE A 586 2.77 22.34 0.34
C PHE A 586 3.22 21.19 -0.57
N ARG A 587 2.27 20.39 -1.07
CA ARG A 587 2.51 19.29 -2.02
C ARG A 587 1.45 19.30 -3.11
N LEU A 588 1.86 19.10 -4.36
CA LEU A 588 0.95 18.97 -5.50
C LEU A 588 0.72 17.51 -5.87
N ALA A 589 -0.54 17.18 -6.18
CA ALA A 589 -0.86 15.88 -6.76
C ALA A 589 -0.40 15.88 -8.22
N ARG A 590 0.45 14.91 -8.57
CA ARG A 590 0.91 14.70 -9.95
C ARG A 590 0.21 13.55 -10.65
N SER A 591 -0.51 12.72 -9.91
CA SER A 591 -1.22 11.57 -10.46
C SER A 591 -2.47 11.25 -9.65
N ALA A 592 -3.43 10.60 -10.30
CA ALA A 592 -4.62 10.10 -9.63
C ALA A 592 -4.32 9.09 -8.51
N ARG A 593 -3.19 8.36 -8.62
CA ARG A 593 -2.66 7.53 -7.53
C ARG A 593 -2.31 8.33 -6.29
N THR A 594 -1.58 9.44 -6.45
CA THR A 594 -1.21 10.33 -5.34
C THR A 594 -2.47 10.85 -4.63
N LEU A 595 -3.50 11.23 -5.40
CA LEU A 595 -4.78 11.64 -4.83
C LEU A 595 -5.51 10.51 -4.13
N ALA A 596 -5.47 9.29 -4.66
CA ALA A 596 -6.12 8.16 -4.02
C ALA A 596 -5.49 7.86 -2.65
N GLU A 597 -4.16 7.93 -2.55
CA GLU A 597 -3.43 7.79 -1.28
C GLU A 597 -3.79 8.92 -0.29
N TRP A 598 -3.89 10.16 -0.78
CA TRP A 598 -4.30 11.30 0.05
C TRP A 598 -5.76 11.22 0.49
N ALA A 599 -6.66 10.82 -0.40
CA ALA A 599 -8.09 10.64 -0.13
C ALA A 599 -8.32 9.52 0.89
N ASP A 600 -7.60 8.41 0.78
CA ASP A 600 -7.67 7.29 1.71
C ASP A 600 -7.17 7.67 3.11
N TYR A 601 -6.05 8.38 3.21
CA TYR A 601 -5.59 8.92 4.50
C TYR A 601 -6.56 9.94 5.09
N MET A 602 -7.05 10.86 4.25
CA MET A 602 -7.90 11.96 4.68
C MET A 602 -9.35 11.54 4.93
N GLY A 603 -9.83 10.42 4.40
CA GLY A 603 -11.25 10.06 4.45
C GLY A 603 -12.15 11.08 3.74
N ASN A 604 -11.69 11.69 2.65
CA ASN A 604 -12.44 12.68 1.87
C ASN A 604 -12.49 12.36 0.37
N CYS A 605 -13.37 13.05 -0.37
CA CYS A 605 -13.69 12.76 -1.77
C CYS A 605 -12.83 13.54 -2.81
N ILE A 606 -11.61 13.96 -2.46
CA ILE A 606 -10.77 14.75 -3.40
C ILE A 606 -10.37 13.95 -4.66
N ALA A 607 -10.41 12.62 -4.59
CA ALA A 607 -10.09 11.72 -5.71
C ALA A 607 -11.32 11.31 -6.56
N THR A 608 -12.44 12.03 -6.46
CA THR A 608 -13.64 11.76 -7.29
C THR A 608 -13.46 12.21 -8.75
N PRO A 609 -14.23 11.66 -9.70
CA PRO A 609 -14.12 12.01 -11.12
C PRO A 609 -14.26 13.51 -11.40
N TYR A 610 -15.02 14.25 -10.58
CA TYR A 610 -15.15 15.69 -10.73
C TYR A 610 -13.79 16.42 -10.61
N TYR A 611 -13.04 16.14 -9.55
CA TYR A 611 -11.74 16.75 -9.29
C TYR A 611 -10.68 16.21 -10.24
N VAL A 612 -10.68 14.89 -10.50
CA VAL A 612 -9.75 14.24 -11.42
C VAL A 612 -9.94 14.78 -12.84
N ASP A 613 -11.18 14.89 -13.35
CA ASP A 613 -11.45 15.47 -14.67
C ASP A 613 -11.07 16.95 -14.75
N ALA A 614 -11.27 17.71 -13.66
CA ALA A 614 -10.89 19.11 -13.61
C ALA A 614 -9.36 19.27 -13.65
N ALA A 615 -8.62 18.41 -12.92
CA ALA A 615 -7.17 18.38 -12.92
C ALA A 615 -6.57 17.89 -14.25
N LEU A 616 -7.08 16.81 -14.83
CA LEU A 616 -6.64 16.30 -16.14
C LEU A 616 -6.84 17.34 -17.26
N LYS A 617 -7.88 18.15 -17.17
CA LYS A 617 -8.17 19.24 -18.13
C LYS A 617 -7.43 20.55 -17.80
N GLY A 618 -6.54 20.56 -16.81
CA GLY A 618 -5.81 21.77 -16.36
C GLY A 618 -6.70 22.88 -15.78
N ARG A 619 -7.95 22.58 -15.42
CA ARG A 619 -8.91 23.56 -14.88
C ARG A 619 -8.77 23.77 -13.37
N SER A 620 -8.10 22.84 -12.69
CA SER A 620 -7.79 22.91 -11.26
C SER A 620 -6.46 22.22 -10.99
N ALA A 621 -5.72 22.68 -9.99
CA ALA A 621 -4.61 21.94 -9.41
C ALA A 621 -5.03 21.42 -8.03
N LEU A 622 -4.65 20.19 -7.69
CA LEU A 622 -5.03 19.54 -6.44
C LEU A 622 -3.79 19.43 -5.55
N ALA A 623 -3.93 19.83 -4.28
CA ALA A 623 -2.81 19.96 -3.37
C ALA A 623 -3.13 19.43 -1.97
N ALA A 624 -2.07 19.14 -1.21
CA ALA A 624 -2.12 18.78 0.20
C ALA A 624 -1.12 19.62 0.99
N LEU A 625 -1.46 19.94 2.24
CA LEU A 625 -0.53 20.53 3.20
C LEU A 625 -0.09 19.46 4.20
N HIS A 626 1.20 19.25 4.38
CA HIS A 626 1.76 18.24 5.28
C HIS A 626 2.41 18.85 6.52
N ASP A 627 2.36 18.18 7.66
CA ASP A 627 3.14 18.55 8.84
C ASP A 627 4.63 18.14 8.73
N ASP A 628 5.39 18.39 9.80
CA ASP A 628 6.81 18.04 9.91
C ASP A 628 7.07 16.53 9.89
N LYS A 629 6.06 15.72 10.22
CA LYS A 629 6.08 14.25 10.18
C LYS A 629 5.56 13.69 8.85
N GLY A 630 5.22 14.56 7.89
CA GLY A 630 4.71 14.17 6.58
C GLY A 630 3.23 13.79 6.56
N ARG A 631 2.47 14.02 7.63
CA ARG A 631 1.03 13.75 7.70
C ARG A 631 0.25 14.87 7.04
N ILE A 632 -0.80 14.53 6.29
CA ILE A 632 -1.64 15.53 5.64
C ILE A 632 -2.51 16.23 6.70
N LEU A 633 -2.46 17.56 6.71
CA LEU A 633 -3.26 18.46 7.52
C LEU A 633 -4.59 18.79 6.82
N VAL A 634 -4.51 19.18 5.54
CA VAL A 634 -5.66 19.55 4.70
C VAL A 634 -5.39 19.22 3.23
N ASN A 635 -6.45 18.92 2.50
CA ASN A 635 -6.51 18.82 1.05
C ASN A 635 -7.12 20.11 0.47
N ALA A 636 -6.62 20.55 -0.69
CA ALA A 636 -7.03 21.79 -1.32
C ALA A 636 -7.28 21.62 -2.84
N GLU A 637 -8.31 22.29 -3.34
CA GLU A 637 -8.49 22.56 -4.77
C GLU A 637 -8.06 23.99 -5.07
N LEU A 638 -7.09 24.15 -5.98
CA LEU A 638 -6.65 25.43 -6.50
C LEU A 638 -7.23 25.65 -7.89
N ARG A 639 -7.82 26.82 -8.12
CA ARG A 639 -8.37 27.21 -9.43
C ARG A 639 -7.63 28.43 -9.95
N PRO A 640 -7.40 28.54 -11.27
CA PRO A 640 -6.88 29.77 -11.85
C PRO A 640 -7.88 30.91 -11.61
N ALA A 641 -7.37 32.08 -11.25
CA ALA A 641 -8.16 33.30 -11.20
C ALA A 641 -8.71 33.63 -12.60
N ARG A 642 -9.73 34.49 -12.68
CA ARG A 642 -10.24 34.98 -13.98
C ARG A 642 -9.92 36.47 -14.16
N PRO A 643 -9.13 36.86 -15.17
CA PRO A 643 -8.34 36.03 -16.11
C PRO A 643 -7.18 35.26 -15.44
N ALA A 644 -6.70 34.17 -16.06
CA ALA A 644 -5.73 33.21 -15.49
C ALA A 644 -4.36 33.81 -15.14
N GLU A 645 -4.00 34.92 -15.80
CA GLU A 645 -2.82 35.74 -15.53
C GLU A 645 -2.82 36.34 -14.11
N ARG A 646 -4.00 36.50 -13.49
CA ARG A 646 -4.14 37.09 -12.15
C ARG A 646 -3.72 36.16 -11.01
N GLY A 647 -3.27 34.94 -11.28
CA GLY A 647 -2.80 34.00 -10.26
C GLY A 647 -3.81 32.92 -9.91
N TRP A 648 -3.81 32.51 -8.64
CA TRP A 648 -4.51 31.33 -8.15
C TRP A 648 -5.46 31.65 -6.99
N LEU A 649 -6.53 30.88 -6.90
CA LEU A 649 -7.53 30.98 -5.83
C LEU A 649 -7.74 29.60 -5.21
N VAL A 650 -7.91 29.54 -3.89
CA VAL A 650 -8.35 28.33 -3.19
C VAL A 650 -9.85 28.17 -3.39
N GLY A 651 -10.24 27.20 -4.21
CA GLY A 651 -11.64 26.85 -4.46
C GLY A 651 -12.24 26.12 -3.27
N GLU A 652 -11.55 25.08 -2.80
CA GLU A 652 -11.96 24.29 -1.65
C GLU A 652 -10.74 23.98 -0.76
N LEU A 653 -10.98 23.93 0.55
CA LEU A 653 -10.03 23.46 1.57
C LEU A 653 -10.78 22.58 2.55
N ALA A 654 -10.26 21.38 2.81
CA ALA A 654 -10.90 20.40 3.68
C ALA A 654 -9.87 19.65 4.52
N GLY A 655 -10.13 19.57 5.82
CA GLY A 655 -9.41 18.71 6.75
C GLY A 655 -9.81 17.24 6.59
N ARG A 656 -9.34 16.41 7.51
CA ARG A 656 -9.67 14.98 7.56
C ARG A 656 -11.20 14.82 7.69
N PHE A 657 -11.78 13.88 6.97
CA PHE A 657 -13.22 13.60 6.93
C PHE A 657 -14.11 14.81 6.56
N ASN A 658 -13.58 15.71 5.73
CA ASN A 658 -14.21 16.98 5.34
C ASN A 658 -14.38 17.99 6.50
N ASP A 659 -13.69 17.79 7.63
CA ASP A 659 -13.67 18.75 8.73
C ASP A 659 -13.17 20.13 8.27
N ALA A 660 -13.56 21.15 9.02
CA ALA A 660 -13.04 22.50 8.81
C ALA A 660 -11.53 22.53 9.08
N ALA A 661 -10.79 23.24 8.23
CA ALA A 661 -9.37 23.48 8.47
C ALA A 661 -9.19 24.37 9.71
N ASP A 662 -8.01 24.29 10.34
CA ASP A 662 -7.61 25.30 11.31
C ASP A 662 -7.69 26.70 10.68
N GLN A 663 -8.39 27.63 11.35
CA GLN A 663 -8.71 28.94 10.76
C GLN A 663 -7.44 29.75 10.44
N ALA A 664 -6.43 29.69 11.30
CA ALA A 664 -5.18 30.42 11.09
C ALA A 664 -4.38 29.82 9.92
N LEU A 665 -4.38 28.49 9.78
CA LEU A 665 -3.80 27.80 8.63
C LEU A 665 -4.54 28.16 7.33
N GLU A 666 -5.88 28.13 7.33
CA GLU A 666 -6.70 28.45 6.17
C GLU A 666 -6.48 29.90 5.69
N GLU A 667 -6.52 30.86 6.60
CA GLU A 667 -6.31 32.28 6.28
C GLU A 667 -4.91 32.54 5.71
N ARG A 668 -3.88 31.93 6.31
CA ARG A 668 -2.49 32.06 5.83
C ARG A 668 -2.31 31.39 4.48
N PHE A 669 -2.87 30.20 4.29
CA PHE A 669 -2.78 29.48 3.04
C PHE A 669 -3.49 30.22 1.90
N ARG A 670 -4.72 30.70 2.10
CA ARG A 670 -5.44 31.51 1.11
C ARG A 670 -4.67 32.78 0.73
N ARG A 671 -4.09 33.46 1.72
CA ARG A 671 -3.27 34.67 1.50
C ARG A 671 -2.02 34.36 0.69
N TRP A 672 -1.33 33.26 1.01
CA TRP A 672 -0.14 32.84 0.28
C TRP A 672 -0.46 32.42 -1.16
N VAL A 673 -1.49 31.61 -1.38
CA VAL A 673 -1.92 31.19 -2.74
C VAL A 673 -2.23 32.41 -3.62
N ALA A 674 -2.84 33.46 -3.05
CA ALA A 674 -3.11 34.69 -3.78
C ALA A 674 -1.85 35.48 -4.20
N THR A 675 -0.67 35.16 -3.65
CA THR A 675 0.62 35.75 -4.07
C THR A 675 1.32 34.99 -5.20
N LEU A 676 0.81 33.80 -5.57
CA LEU A 676 1.42 32.97 -6.60
C LEU A 676 1.11 33.51 -8.02
N PRO A 677 2.10 33.53 -8.93
CA PRO A 677 1.90 34.07 -10.27
C PRO A 677 0.93 33.22 -11.10
N GLY A 678 0.22 33.88 -12.01
CA GLY A 678 -0.69 33.25 -12.98
C GLY A 678 0.05 32.47 -14.07
N THR A 679 -0.70 31.81 -14.94
CA THR A 679 -0.15 31.10 -16.10
C THR A 679 -0.43 31.93 -17.35
N GLU A 680 0.58 32.27 -18.13
CA GLU A 680 0.39 32.96 -19.42
C GLU A 680 -0.36 32.03 -20.40
N PRO A 681 -1.29 32.56 -21.22
CA PRO A 681 -1.92 31.76 -22.25
C PRO A 681 -0.87 31.28 -23.26
N PRO A 682 -0.92 30.02 -23.74
CA PRO A 682 -0.17 29.66 -24.93
C PRO A 682 -0.65 30.54 -26.09
N GLU A 683 0.30 31.14 -26.81
CA GLU A 683 0.07 31.99 -27.98
C GLU A 683 -0.81 31.22 -28.99
N GLN A 684 -2.09 31.62 -29.09
CA GLN A 684 -3.02 30.99 -30.02
C GLN A 684 -2.66 31.43 -31.43
N ALA A 685 -2.26 30.47 -32.27
CA ALA A 685 -2.28 30.65 -33.72
C ALA A 685 -3.67 31.18 -34.14
N PRO A 686 -3.74 32.18 -35.04
CA PRO A 686 -4.99 32.86 -35.35
C PRO A 686 -6.01 31.85 -35.88
N ALA A 687 -7.12 31.70 -35.16
CA ALA A 687 -8.24 30.92 -35.64
C ALA A 687 -8.75 31.53 -36.97
N PRO A 688 -9.10 30.70 -37.98
CA PRO A 688 -9.76 31.19 -39.17
C PRO A 688 -11.06 31.89 -38.76
N ARG A 689 -11.33 33.05 -39.37
CA ARG A 689 -12.45 33.94 -39.06
C ARG A 689 -13.78 33.18 -39.13
N ASP A 690 -14.52 33.21 -38.02
CA ASP A 690 -15.89 32.72 -37.92
C ASP A 690 -16.80 33.48 -38.91
N GLU A 691 -17.38 32.74 -39.86
CA GLU A 691 -18.65 33.10 -40.47
C GLU A 691 -19.76 32.92 -39.43
N THR A 692 -20.61 33.94 -39.32
CA THR A 692 -21.77 34.09 -38.42
C THR A 692 -22.48 32.77 -38.06
N PRO A 693 -22.71 32.47 -36.77
CA PRO A 693 -23.36 31.22 -36.39
C PRO A 693 -24.86 31.26 -36.71
N ALA A 694 -25.29 30.40 -37.63
CA ALA A 694 -26.68 30.01 -37.76
C ALA A 694 -27.15 29.28 -36.48
N ALA A 695 -28.44 29.47 -36.15
CA ALA A 695 -29.11 28.98 -34.95
C ALA A 695 -28.77 27.51 -34.57
N PRO A 696 -28.76 27.15 -33.28
CA PRO A 696 -28.27 25.85 -32.83
C PRO A 696 -29.19 24.72 -33.29
N ALA A 697 -28.72 23.93 -34.25
CA ALA A 697 -29.30 22.63 -34.53
C ALA A 697 -29.04 21.69 -33.33
N ARG A 698 -30.13 21.11 -32.80
CA ARG A 698 -30.14 20.13 -31.70
C ARG A 698 -28.99 19.11 -31.83
N ARG A 699 -28.04 19.13 -30.88
CA ARG A 699 -27.00 18.10 -30.73
C ARG A 699 -27.64 16.76 -30.32
N GLY A 700 -28.03 15.98 -31.32
CA GLY A 700 -28.34 14.56 -31.16
C GLY A 700 -27.06 13.71 -31.09
N ARG A 701 -26.89 13.02 -29.95
CA ARG A 701 -25.99 11.90 -29.63
C ARG A 701 -24.99 11.46 -30.74
N ALA A 702 -23.70 11.78 -30.59
CA ALA A 702 -22.63 11.37 -31.50
C ALA A 702 -22.08 9.94 -31.22
N ALA A 703 -22.02 9.52 -29.95
CA ALA A 703 -21.50 8.20 -29.55
C ALA A 703 -22.24 6.97 -30.17
N PRO A 704 -23.58 6.97 -30.35
CA PRO A 704 -24.27 5.88 -31.04
C PRO A 704 -23.87 5.74 -32.51
N ARG A 705 -23.48 6.83 -33.16
CA ARG A 705 -23.10 6.82 -34.59
C ARG A 705 -21.72 6.21 -34.81
N LEU A 706 -20.74 6.51 -33.97
CA LEU A 706 -19.41 5.89 -34.04
C LEU A 706 -19.48 4.36 -33.91
N VAL A 707 -20.19 3.88 -32.88
CA VAL A 707 -20.34 2.44 -32.64
C VAL A 707 -21.13 1.75 -33.76
N ALA A 708 -22.16 2.41 -34.30
CA ALA A 708 -22.98 1.87 -35.39
C ALA A 708 -22.24 1.83 -36.74
N HIS A 709 -21.45 2.86 -37.07
CA HIS A 709 -20.79 2.99 -38.37
C HIS A 709 -19.41 2.33 -38.42
N ALA A 710 -18.58 2.49 -37.37
CA ALA A 710 -17.22 1.93 -37.35
C ALA A 710 -17.13 0.57 -36.65
N GLY A 711 -18.06 0.28 -35.72
CA GLY A 711 -17.97 -0.92 -34.89
C GLY A 711 -18.00 -2.26 -35.64
N PRO A 712 -18.88 -2.49 -36.64
CA PRO A 712 -18.91 -3.74 -37.39
C PRO A 712 -17.64 -3.99 -38.21
N GLU A 713 -17.16 -2.99 -38.96
CA GLU A 713 -15.92 -3.10 -39.75
C GLU A 713 -14.69 -3.28 -38.86
N LEU A 714 -14.59 -2.49 -37.77
CA LEU A 714 -13.50 -2.63 -36.81
C LEU A 714 -13.49 -4.01 -36.14
N ALA A 715 -14.66 -4.57 -35.82
CA ALA A 715 -14.78 -5.93 -35.28
C ALA A 715 -14.26 -6.98 -36.28
N ARG A 716 -14.66 -6.87 -37.55
CA ARG A 716 -14.23 -7.80 -38.61
C ARG A 716 -12.71 -7.74 -38.82
N PHE A 717 -12.14 -6.53 -38.91
CA PHE A 717 -10.69 -6.37 -39.07
C PHE A 717 -9.91 -6.75 -37.81
N ALA A 718 -10.45 -6.52 -36.60
CA ALA A 718 -9.84 -6.95 -35.35
C ALA A 718 -9.79 -8.47 -35.24
N GLU A 719 -10.84 -9.18 -35.65
CA GLU A 719 -10.86 -10.66 -35.69
C GLU A 719 -9.84 -11.20 -36.71
N ALA A 720 -9.78 -10.61 -37.91
CA ALA A 720 -8.80 -11.00 -38.92
C ALA A 720 -7.36 -10.76 -38.45
N ALA A 721 -7.06 -9.56 -37.94
CA ALA A 721 -5.73 -9.22 -37.42
C ALA A 721 -5.37 -10.04 -36.18
N TRP A 722 -6.34 -10.39 -35.34
CA TRP A 722 -6.12 -11.30 -34.21
C TRP A 722 -5.73 -12.69 -34.69
N ALA A 723 -6.46 -13.26 -35.65
CA ALA A 723 -6.15 -14.59 -36.20
C ALA A 723 -4.80 -14.62 -36.92
N GLU A 724 -4.40 -13.53 -37.57
CA GLU A 724 -3.13 -13.42 -38.30
C GLU A 724 -1.93 -13.21 -37.36
N GLN A 725 -2.04 -12.30 -36.38
CA GLN A 725 -0.89 -11.88 -35.56
C GLN A 725 -0.73 -12.66 -34.24
N VAL A 726 -1.82 -13.24 -33.71
CA VAL A 726 -1.78 -13.97 -32.43
C VAL A 726 -1.53 -15.47 -32.68
N THR A 727 -0.26 -15.79 -32.85
CA THR A 727 0.22 -17.16 -33.05
C THR A 727 0.32 -17.97 -31.75
N ASP A 728 0.53 -19.29 -31.86
CA ASP A 728 0.85 -20.17 -30.73
C ASP A 728 2.06 -19.67 -29.92
N ARG A 729 3.06 -19.09 -30.60
CA ARG A 729 4.26 -18.53 -29.95
C ARG A 729 3.91 -17.29 -29.14
N THR A 730 3.05 -16.40 -29.64
CA THR A 730 2.55 -15.23 -28.91
C THR A 730 1.77 -15.67 -27.67
N ALA A 731 0.87 -16.64 -27.81
CA ALA A 731 0.09 -17.18 -26.70
C ALA A 731 0.97 -17.83 -25.62
N ALA A 732 1.99 -18.60 -26.04
CA ALA A 732 2.93 -19.25 -25.13
C ALA A 732 3.73 -18.24 -24.29
N VAL A 733 4.12 -17.10 -24.85
CA VAL A 733 4.81 -16.03 -24.11
C VAL A 733 3.93 -15.48 -22.99
N TYR A 734 2.69 -15.07 -23.30
CA TYR A 734 1.78 -14.54 -22.29
C TYR A 734 1.38 -15.60 -21.25
N ALA A 735 1.22 -16.86 -21.65
CA ALA A 735 0.99 -17.97 -20.73
C ALA A 735 2.19 -18.21 -19.81
N GLY A 736 3.42 -18.17 -20.34
CA GLY A 736 4.66 -18.28 -19.58
C GLY A 736 4.81 -17.18 -18.54
N LEU A 737 4.54 -15.92 -18.93
CA LEU A 737 4.48 -14.79 -17.99
C LEU A 737 3.41 -15.02 -16.92
N ALA A 738 2.20 -15.43 -17.30
CA ALA A 738 1.10 -15.68 -16.38
C ALA A 738 1.37 -16.84 -15.40
N ALA A 739 2.20 -17.82 -15.78
CA ALA A 739 2.57 -18.97 -14.95
C ALA A 739 3.55 -18.61 -13.83
N THR A 740 4.33 -17.54 -13.98
CA THR A 740 5.24 -17.05 -12.92
C THR A 740 4.53 -16.41 -11.73
N VAL A 741 3.22 -16.16 -11.86
CA VAL A 741 2.39 -15.59 -10.79
C VAL A 741 1.90 -16.72 -9.86
N PRO A 742 2.04 -16.61 -8.53
CA PRO A 742 1.45 -17.56 -7.59
C PRO A 742 -0.08 -17.63 -7.73
N ALA A 743 -0.67 -18.81 -7.57
CA ALA A 743 -2.11 -19.00 -7.66
C ALA A 743 -2.90 -18.32 -6.52
N THR A 744 -2.22 -17.88 -5.46
CA THR A 744 -2.81 -17.27 -4.25
C THR A 744 -3.35 -15.85 -4.45
N ALA A 745 -3.10 -15.21 -5.60
CA ALA A 745 -3.64 -13.88 -5.95
C ALA A 745 -4.96 -13.93 -6.76
N ALA A 746 -5.57 -15.10 -6.97
CA ALA A 746 -6.84 -15.23 -7.67
C ALA A 746 -7.79 -16.09 -6.85
N GLY A 747 -8.93 -15.50 -6.44
CA GLY A 747 -10.09 -16.27 -5.97
C GLY A 747 -10.33 -17.44 -6.92
N ALA A 748 -10.20 -18.65 -6.39
CA ALA A 748 -10.28 -19.88 -7.15
C ALA A 748 -11.67 -20.05 -7.74
N ALA A 749 -11.85 -19.72 -9.02
CA ALA A 749 -12.80 -20.45 -9.84
C ALA A 749 -12.16 -21.80 -10.13
N ARG A 750 -12.61 -22.86 -9.44
CA ARG A 750 -12.34 -24.25 -9.82
C ARG A 750 -12.97 -24.49 -11.20
N GLY A 751 -12.19 -24.25 -12.25
CA GLY A 751 -12.45 -24.75 -13.59
C GLY A 751 -11.79 -26.12 -13.72
N THR A 752 -12.61 -27.13 -13.97
CA THR A 752 -12.27 -28.52 -14.28
C THR A 752 -11.07 -28.66 -15.21
N ARG A 753 -10.06 -29.45 -14.80
CA ARG A 753 -9.08 -30.03 -15.72
C ARG A 753 -9.80 -31.03 -16.63
N THR A 754 -10.35 -30.56 -17.73
CA THR A 754 -10.66 -31.42 -18.88
C THR A 754 -9.58 -31.19 -19.92
N GLY A 755 -8.80 -32.24 -20.19
CA GLY A 755 -7.68 -32.23 -21.11
C GLY A 755 -8.11 -32.09 -22.57
N THR A 756 -8.41 -30.88 -22.99
CA THR A 756 -8.41 -30.48 -24.40
C THR A 756 -7.46 -29.29 -24.54
N ALA A 757 -6.46 -29.42 -25.42
CA ALA A 757 -5.56 -28.31 -25.74
C ALA A 757 -6.40 -27.16 -26.31
N ALA A 758 -6.62 -26.11 -25.51
CA ALA A 758 -7.33 -24.93 -25.98
C ALA A 758 -6.54 -24.31 -27.13
N ALA A 759 -7.23 -23.91 -28.21
CA ALA A 759 -6.61 -23.18 -29.32
C ALA A 759 -5.88 -21.93 -28.77
N ALA A 760 -4.70 -21.62 -29.31
CA ALA A 760 -3.85 -20.52 -28.82
C ALA A 760 -4.56 -19.17 -28.59
N PRO A 761 -5.53 -18.74 -29.42
CA PRO A 761 -6.34 -17.56 -29.16
C PRO A 761 -7.04 -17.55 -27.78
N ALA A 762 -7.59 -18.68 -27.35
CA ALA A 762 -8.29 -18.80 -26.07
C ALA A 762 -7.32 -18.86 -24.88
N ALA A 763 -6.17 -19.52 -25.06
CA ALA A 763 -5.11 -19.56 -24.05
C ALA A 763 -4.51 -18.17 -23.81
N ALA A 764 -4.27 -17.39 -24.87
CA ALA A 764 -3.81 -16.01 -24.79
C ALA A 764 -4.81 -15.12 -24.02
N ALA A 765 -6.11 -15.20 -24.34
CA ALA A 765 -7.13 -14.41 -23.65
C ALA A 765 -7.21 -14.71 -22.13
N ALA A 766 -7.08 -15.98 -21.74
CA ALA A 766 -7.03 -16.37 -20.33
C ALA A 766 -5.77 -15.83 -19.61
N ALA A 767 -4.60 -15.93 -20.25
CA ALA A 767 -3.34 -15.40 -19.73
C ALA A 767 -3.39 -13.87 -19.56
N LEU A 768 -3.91 -13.16 -20.56
CA LEU A 768 -4.09 -11.70 -20.52
C LEU A 768 -5.01 -11.27 -19.38
N THR A 769 -6.10 -12.01 -19.14
CA THR A 769 -7.01 -11.74 -18.02
C THR A 769 -6.30 -11.82 -16.66
N ARG A 770 -5.40 -12.80 -16.50
CA ARG A 770 -4.59 -12.96 -15.28
C ARG A 770 -3.56 -11.85 -15.13
N LEU A 771 -2.81 -11.54 -16.19
CA LEU A 771 -1.78 -10.51 -16.20
C LEU A 771 -2.36 -9.10 -15.99
N ARG A 772 -3.57 -8.82 -16.51
CA ARG A 772 -4.22 -7.51 -16.39
C ARG A 772 -4.42 -7.06 -14.94
N ARG A 773 -4.58 -8.02 -14.01
CA ARG A 773 -4.77 -7.79 -12.58
C ARG A 773 -3.48 -7.43 -11.83
N LEU A 774 -2.32 -7.60 -12.46
CA LEU A 774 -1.03 -7.29 -11.84
C LEU A 774 -0.78 -5.79 -11.85
N GLY A 775 -0.18 -5.26 -10.79
CA GLY A 775 0.41 -3.91 -10.80
C GLY A 775 1.75 -3.88 -11.54
N PRO A 776 2.32 -2.69 -11.84
CA PRO A 776 3.57 -2.54 -12.58
C PRO A 776 4.75 -3.33 -11.97
N ALA A 777 4.94 -3.25 -10.65
CA ALA A 777 6.01 -3.98 -9.96
C ALA A 777 5.86 -5.51 -10.04
N SER A 778 4.62 -6.02 -9.93
CA SER A 778 4.32 -7.44 -10.07
C SER A 778 4.52 -7.94 -11.50
N LEU A 779 4.23 -7.08 -12.50
CA LEU A 779 4.47 -7.40 -13.90
C LEU A 779 5.97 -7.40 -14.23
N ALA A 780 6.75 -6.45 -13.70
CA ALA A 780 8.21 -6.46 -13.79
C ALA A 780 8.80 -7.70 -13.12
N HIS A 781 8.27 -8.10 -11.96
CA HIS A 781 8.66 -9.35 -11.30
C HIS A 781 8.34 -10.59 -12.15
N ALA A 782 7.16 -10.66 -12.77
CA ALA A 782 6.79 -11.74 -13.68
C ALA A 782 7.73 -11.83 -14.89
N CYS A 783 8.11 -10.68 -15.47
CA CYS A 783 9.09 -10.61 -16.54
C CYS A 783 10.47 -11.08 -16.07
N ARG A 784 10.93 -10.60 -14.91
CA ARG A 784 12.21 -11.02 -14.30
C ARG A 784 12.27 -12.53 -14.11
N ARG A 785 11.25 -13.13 -13.48
CA ARG A 785 11.15 -14.57 -13.26
C ARG A 785 11.12 -15.35 -14.57
N ALA A 786 10.32 -14.94 -15.54
CA ALA A 786 10.20 -15.63 -16.81
C ALA A 786 11.51 -15.61 -17.62
N LEU A 787 12.27 -14.52 -17.53
CA LEU A 787 13.61 -14.39 -18.15
C LEU A 787 14.67 -15.20 -17.40
N ASP A 788 14.64 -15.18 -16.06
CA ASP A 788 15.63 -15.88 -15.21
C ASP A 788 15.49 -17.40 -15.31
N ASP A 789 14.25 -17.89 -15.24
CA ASP A 789 13.92 -19.32 -15.33
C ASP A 789 14.03 -19.85 -16.78
N GLY A 790 14.25 -18.95 -17.76
CA GLY A 790 14.34 -19.29 -19.18
C GLY A 790 13.01 -19.68 -19.84
N THR A 791 11.90 -19.56 -19.12
CA THR A 791 10.53 -19.85 -19.59
C THR A 791 10.17 -19.04 -20.83
N VAL A 792 10.67 -17.81 -20.93
CA VAL A 792 10.48 -16.94 -22.10
C VAL A 792 11.83 -16.41 -22.58
N ARG A 793 12.11 -16.52 -23.88
CA ARG A 793 13.32 -15.96 -24.49
C ARG A 793 13.12 -14.46 -24.79
N PRO A 794 14.16 -13.61 -24.67
CA PRO A 794 14.06 -12.17 -24.98
C PRO A 794 13.50 -11.87 -26.38
N ALA A 795 13.91 -12.63 -27.39
CA ALA A 795 13.39 -12.50 -28.76
C ALA A 795 11.88 -12.79 -28.86
N ASP A 796 11.41 -13.81 -28.14
CA ASP A 796 9.99 -14.20 -28.13
C ASP A 796 9.16 -13.16 -27.39
N LEU A 797 9.67 -12.68 -26.26
CA LEU A 797 9.05 -11.61 -25.47
C LEU A 797 8.94 -10.32 -26.28
N TRP A 798 10.02 -9.93 -26.95
CA TRP A 798 10.05 -8.70 -27.74
C TRP A 798 9.09 -8.75 -28.93
N ALA A 799 9.04 -9.89 -29.63
CA ALA A 799 8.12 -10.09 -30.74
C ALA A 799 6.66 -10.14 -30.27
N ALA A 800 6.35 -10.92 -29.23
CA ALA A 800 4.98 -11.06 -28.72
C ALA A 800 4.41 -9.75 -28.15
N THR A 801 5.26 -8.92 -27.53
CA THR A 801 4.87 -7.59 -27.03
C THR A 801 4.81 -6.52 -28.11
N GLY A 802 5.25 -6.82 -29.34
CA GLY A 802 5.10 -5.96 -30.51
C GLY A 802 3.81 -6.21 -31.30
N VAL A 803 3.02 -7.23 -30.94
CA VAL A 803 1.75 -7.57 -31.62
C VAL A 803 0.70 -6.48 -31.34
N ARG A 804 0.11 -5.90 -32.40
CA ARG A 804 -0.84 -4.77 -32.35
C ARG A 804 -2.04 -5.03 -33.29
N PRO A 805 -2.90 -6.03 -33.01
CA PRO A 805 -3.99 -6.41 -33.90
C PRO A 805 -5.05 -5.32 -34.01
N LEU A 806 -5.28 -4.53 -32.95
CA LEU A 806 -6.20 -3.40 -33.02
C LEU A 806 -5.65 -2.25 -33.86
N ALA A 807 -4.36 -1.93 -33.77
CA ALA A 807 -3.73 -0.91 -34.61
C ALA A 807 -3.81 -1.30 -36.09
N ALA A 808 -3.51 -2.57 -36.41
CA ALA A 808 -3.66 -3.10 -37.76
C ALA A 808 -5.12 -3.05 -38.24
N ALA A 809 -6.07 -3.33 -37.35
CA ALA A 809 -7.50 -3.23 -37.67
C ALA A 809 -7.94 -1.79 -37.95
N VAL A 810 -7.44 -0.82 -37.18
CA VAL A 810 -7.70 0.61 -37.41
C VAL A 810 -7.06 1.05 -38.73
N ALA A 811 -5.81 0.67 -39.01
CA ALA A 811 -5.13 0.99 -40.27
C ALA A 811 -5.84 0.42 -41.51
N ALA A 812 -6.49 -0.73 -41.37
CA ALA A 812 -7.27 -1.38 -42.43
C ALA A 812 -8.66 -0.76 -42.66
N LEU A 813 -9.13 0.15 -41.78
CA LEU A 813 -10.37 0.88 -42.01
C LEU A 813 -10.26 1.83 -43.19
N ASP A 814 -11.38 2.01 -43.90
CA ASP A 814 -11.55 3.00 -44.96
C ASP A 814 -11.02 4.37 -44.49
N PRO A 815 -10.08 5.00 -45.23
CA PRO A 815 -9.58 6.35 -44.92
C PRO A 815 -10.70 7.36 -44.69
N ALA A 816 -11.79 7.31 -45.47
CA ALA A 816 -12.92 8.22 -45.30
C ALA A 816 -13.66 8.01 -43.95
N LEU A 817 -13.60 6.80 -43.39
CA LEU A 817 -14.15 6.48 -42.08
C LEU A 817 -13.21 6.92 -40.95
N ARG A 818 -11.89 6.84 -41.15
CA ARG A 818 -10.88 7.33 -40.21
C ARG A 818 -10.90 8.86 -40.11
N ASP A 819 -10.93 9.56 -41.24
CA ASP A 819 -11.02 11.03 -41.29
C ASP A 819 -12.31 11.53 -40.64
N ARG A 820 -13.41 10.78 -40.80
CA ARG A 820 -14.70 11.11 -40.16
C ARG A 820 -14.69 10.93 -38.65
N PHE A 821 -13.82 10.05 -38.13
CA PHE A 821 -13.74 9.69 -36.71
C PHE A 821 -12.28 9.67 -36.25
N GLU A 822 -11.64 10.84 -36.23
CA GLU A 822 -10.24 11.04 -35.81
C GLU A 822 -9.92 10.40 -34.45
N GLN A 823 -10.91 10.19 -33.57
CA GLN A 823 -10.72 9.53 -32.28
C GLN A 823 -10.35 8.03 -32.39
N LEU A 824 -10.52 7.39 -33.55
CA LEU A 824 -10.15 5.99 -33.76
C LEU A 824 -8.64 5.76 -33.64
N GLU A 825 -7.82 6.77 -33.92
CA GLU A 825 -6.36 6.69 -33.79
C GLU A 825 -5.90 6.59 -32.31
N LEU A 826 -6.76 7.02 -31.37
CA LEU A 826 -6.49 6.93 -29.93
C LEU A 826 -6.60 5.50 -29.37
N LEU A 827 -7.09 4.54 -30.17
CA LEU A 827 -7.23 3.13 -29.75
C LEU A 827 -5.89 2.39 -29.61
N ASP A 828 -4.80 2.94 -30.14
CA ASP A 828 -3.46 2.34 -30.13
C ASP A 828 -2.58 2.81 -28.94
N GLY A 829 -3.05 3.76 -28.15
CA GLY A 829 -2.28 4.35 -27.05
C GLY A 829 -2.46 3.65 -25.70
N ALA A 830 -1.46 3.79 -24.82
CA ALA A 830 -1.55 3.43 -23.39
C ALA A 830 -2.33 4.47 -22.54
N GLY A 831 -2.75 5.58 -23.14
CA GLY A 831 -3.45 6.68 -22.46
C GLY A 831 -4.93 6.37 -22.18
N PRO A 832 -5.61 7.21 -21.36
CA PRO A 832 -7.03 7.04 -21.07
C PRO A 832 -7.87 7.16 -22.35
N LEU A 833 -8.79 6.22 -22.52
CA LEU A 833 -9.66 6.18 -23.68
C LEU A 833 -10.83 7.17 -23.48
N PRO A 834 -11.13 8.02 -24.47
CA PRO A 834 -12.37 8.79 -24.45
C PRO A 834 -13.60 7.89 -24.26
N LYS A 835 -14.57 8.33 -23.46
CA LYS A 835 -15.83 7.61 -23.17
C LYS A 835 -16.58 7.11 -24.42
N ALA A 836 -16.40 7.77 -25.56
CA ALA A 836 -16.98 7.37 -26.85
C ALA A 836 -16.38 6.05 -27.40
N LEU A 837 -15.12 5.73 -27.07
CA LEU A 837 -14.40 4.53 -27.51
C LEU A 837 -14.59 3.33 -26.58
N HIS A 838 -15.00 3.56 -25.32
CA HIS A 838 -15.27 2.48 -24.35
C HIS A 838 -16.28 1.45 -24.88
N ALA A 839 -17.32 1.92 -25.57
CA ALA A 839 -18.34 1.05 -26.15
C ALA A 839 -17.81 0.21 -27.33
N LEU A 840 -16.82 0.70 -28.07
CA LEU A 840 -16.17 -0.04 -29.16
C LEU A 840 -15.25 -1.13 -28.60
N VAL A 841 -14.41 -0.79 -27.63
CA VAL A 841 -13.45 -1.73 -27.00
C VAL A 841 -14.14 -2.84 -26.22
N ARG A 842 -15.34 -2.60 -25.67
CA ARG A 842 -16.15 -3.61 -24.98
C ARG A 842 -16.83 -4.61 -25.94
N ARG A 843 -16.76 -4.43 -27.26
CA ARG A 843 -17.29 -5.41 -28.20
C ARG A 843 -16.48 -6.72 -28.13
N PRO A 844 -17.13 -7.90 -28.11
CA PRO A 844 -16.43 -9.19 -27.96
C PRO A 844 -15.30 -9.43 -28.96
N ALA A 845 -15.45 -8.95 -30.20
CA ALA A 845 -14.47 -9.06 -31.27
C ALA A 845 -13.25 -8.13 -31.10
N VAL A 846 -13.43 -6.99 -30.43
CA VAL A 846 -12.42 -5.93 -30.29
C VAL A 846 -11.68 -6.05 -28.96
N ALA A 847 -12.35 -6.51 -27.90
CA ALA A 847 -11.81 -6.57 -26.55
C ALA A 847 -10.51 -7.39 -26.44
N PRO A 848 -10.36 -8.58 -27.06
CA PRO A 848 -9.10 -9.32 -27.03
C PRO A 848 -7.98 -8.56 -27.73
N ALA A 849 -8.24 -8.02 -28.93
CA ALA A 849 -7.27 -7.27 -29.73
C ALA A 849 -6.76 -6.02 -29.01
N TYR A 850 -7.64 -5.32 -28.29
CA TYR A 850 -7.25 -4.23 -27.40
C TYR A 850 -6.40 -4.73 -26.22
N ALA A 851 -6.84 -5.80 -25.55
CA ALA A 851 -6.20 -6.31 -24.35
C ALA A 851 -4.75 -6.77 -24.59
N ILE A 852 -4.46 -7.40 -25.73
CA ILE A 852 -3.10 -7.84 -26.06
C ILE A 852 -2.17 -6.66 -26.39
N GLY A 853 -2.66 -5.63 -27.08
CA GLY A 853 -1.90 -4.41 -27.37
C GLY A 853 -1.54 -3.66 -26.10
N LEU A 854 -2.53 -3.43 -25.23
CA LEU A 854 -2.32 -2.80 -23.92
C LEU A 854 -1.35 -3.60 -23.04
N MET A 855 -1.48 -4.93 -23.01
CA MET A 855 -0.53 -5.75 -22.24
C MET A 855 0.87 -5.69 -22.83
N GLY A 856 1.02 -5.66 -24.16
CA GLY A 856 2.30 -5.48 -24.83
C GLY A 856 3.00 -4.19 -24.39
N LEU A 857 2.27 -3.07 -24.34
CA LEU A 857 2.78 -1.78 -23.85
C LEU A 857 3.22 -1.86 -22.38
N ARG A 858 2.39 -2.42 -21.51
CA ARG A 858 2.70 -2.56 -20.08
C ARG A 858 3.89 -3.49 -19.80
N VAL A 859 4.05 -4.55 -20.59
CA VAL A 859 5.21 -5.45 -20.49
C VAL A 859 6.47 -4.75 -20.97
N ARG A 860 6.41 -3.92 -22.02
CA ARG A 860 7.56 -3.12 -22.48
C ARG A 860 7.95 -2.06 -21.46
N GLU A 861 6.99 -1.40 -20.82
CA GLU A 861 7.25 -0.49 -19.71
C GLU A 861 7.95 -1.23 -18.54
N ALA A 862 7.47 -2.43 -18.20
CA ALA A 862 8.10 -3.28 -17.19
C ALA A 862 9.53 -3.70 -17.55
N LEU A 863 9.80 -4.01 -18.84
CA LEU A 863 11.16 -4.24 -19.33
C LEU A 863 12.04 -2.98 -19.24
N GLY A 864 11.47 -1.82 -19.50
CA GLY A 864 12.13 -0.52 -19.28
C GLY A 864 12.53 -0.34 -17.82
N GLN A 865 11.65 -0.65 -16.88
CA GLN A 865 11.97 -0.61 -15.45
C GLN A 865 13.15 -1.53 -15.10
N LEU A 866 13.13 -2.79 -15.56
CA LEU A 866 14.23 -3.74 -15.35
C LEU A 866 15.54 -3.26 -15.98
N LEU A 867 15.47 -2.59 -17.14
CA LEU A 867 16.61 -1.98 -17.81
C LEU A 867 17.23 -0.85 -16.95
N TYR A 868 16.41 0.05 -16.40
CA TYR A 868 16.90 1.17 -15.59
C TYR A 868 17.33 0.78 -14.17
N GLU A 869 16.95 -0.42 -13.71
CA GLU A 869 17.41 -1.02 -12.46
C GLU A 869 18.68 -1.88 -12.62
N ASP A 870 19.20 -2.01 -13.84
CA ASP A 870 20.31 -2.91 -14.19
C ASP A 870 20.06 -4.38 -13.77
N ASP A 871 18.83 -4.86 -13.99
CA ASP A 871 18.39 -6.16 -13.49
C ASP A 871 19.23 -7.32 -14.06
N ALA A 872 19.75 -8.17 -13.15
CA ALA A 872 20.66 -9.25 -13.50
C ALA A 872 20.01 -10.34 -14.40
N ALA A 873 18.70 -10.58 -14.29
CA ALA A 873 18.02 -11.56 -15.14
C ALA A 873 17.88 -11.05 -16.56
N LEU A 874 17.50 -9.76 -16.72
CA LEU A 874 17.47 -9.12 -18.03
C LEU A 874 18.87 -9.06 -18.65
N ALA A 875 19.88 -8.65 -17.88
CA ALA A 875 21.27 -8.59 -18.33
C ALA A 875 21.79 -9.95 -18.80
N ARG A 876 21.56 -11.03 -18.03
CA ARG A 876 21.92 -12.40 -18.42
C ARG A 876 21.20 -12.86 -19.69
N ALA A 877 19.90 -12.60 -19.77
CA ALA A 877 19.08 -13.04 -20.90
C ALA A 877 19.48 -12.34 -22.20
N VAL A 878 19.66 -11.01 -22.15
CA VAL A 878 20.14 -10.19 -23.28
C VAL A 878 21.55 -10.55 -23.67
N SER A 879 22.47 -10.74 -22.71
CA SER A 879 23.86 -11.12 -23.01
C SER A 879 23.97 -12.46 -23.74
N ARG A 880 23.06 -13.42 -23.46
CA ARG A 880 23.10 -14.75 -24.08
C ARG A 880 22.58 -14.77 -25.50
N ARG A 881 21.40 -14.22 -25.77
CA ARG A 881 20.73 -14.22 -27.09
C ARG A 881 19.88 -12.95 -27.28
N PRO A 882 20.50 -11.81 -27.59
CA PRO A 882 19.78 -10.54 -27.73
C PRO A 882 19.09 -10.46 -29.10
N PRO A 883 17.85 -9.98 -29.19
CA PRO A 883 17.30 -9.53 -30.47
C PRO A 883 17.79 -8.10 -30.77
N ALA A 884 18.29 -7.84 -31.98
CA ALA A 884 18.82 -6.53 -32.38
C ALA A 884 17.84 -5.36 -32.12
N PRO A 885 16.52 -5.47 -32.39
CA PRO A 885 15.57 -4.40 -32.08
C PRO A 885 15.46 -4.03 -30.60
N LEU A 886 15.63 -5.00 -29.69
CA LEU A 886 15.66 -4.73 -28.25
C LEU A 886 16.94 -3.97 -27.86
N LEU A 887 18.09 -4.36 -28.40
CA LEU A 887 19.36 -3.69 -28.12
C LEU A 887 19.31 -2.23 -28.57
N CYS A 888 18.79 -1.95 -29.77
CA CYS A 888 18.64 -0.59 -30.26
C CYS A 888 17.69 0.22 -29.36
N ALA A 889 16.51 -0.32 -29.05
CA ALA A 889 15.53 0.39 -28.23
C ALA A 889 16.05 0.68 -26.81
N ALA A 890 16.75 -0.29 -26.20
CA ALA A 890 17.34 -0.13 -24.87
C ALA A 890 18.50 0.87 -24.85
N ALA A 891 19.39 0.84 -25.86
CA ALA A 891 20.50 1.79 -25.95
C ALA A 891 19.99 3.22 -26.20
N VAL A 892 18.97 3.41 -27.04
CA VAL A 892 18.27 4.69 -27.19
C VAL A 892 17.67 5.13 -25.85
N ALA A 893 16.94 4.24 -25.17
CA ALA A 893 16.27 4.55 -23.91
C ALA A 893 17.23 4.96 -22.78
N VAL A 894 18.33 4.23 -22.62
CA VAL A 894 19.37 4.52 -21.63
C VAL A 894 20.12 5.81 -21.96
N THR A 895 20.36 6.08 -23.25
CA THR A 895 21.02 7.32 -23.69
C THR A 895 20.13 8.54 -23.41
N CYS A 896 18.81 8.44 -23.63
CA CYS A 896 17.85 9.51 -23.31
C CYS A 896 17.71 9.76 -21.80
N ARG A 897 17.56 8.69 -21.00
CA ARG A 897 17.24 8.82 -19.56
C ARG A 897 18.47 9.02 -18.68
N ALA A 898 19.65 8.57 -19.12
CA ALA A 898 20.92 8.60 -18.39
C ALA A 898 20.78 8.13 -16.91
N PRO A 899 20.30 6.90 -16.67
CA PRO A 899 20.08 6.39 -15.31
C PRO A 899 21.38 6.34 -14.48
N ALA A 900 21.25 6.40 -13.16
CA ALA A 900 22.37 6.37 -12.21
C ALA A 900 22.94 4.94 -12.01
N LEU A 901 23.34 4.30 -13.12
CA LEU A 901 23.96 2.97 -13.16
C LEU A 901 25.21 3.00 -14.06
N PRO A 902 26.14 2.02 -13.94
CA PRO A 902 27.33 1.98 -14.77
C PRO A 902 26.99 1.82 -16.27
N LEU A 903 27.33 2.82 -17.07
CA LEU A 903 27.12 2.83 -18.52
C LEU A 903 28.44 2.69 -19.26
N ALA A 904 28.43 1.87 -20.31
CA ALA A 904 29.53 1.76 -21.25
C ALA A 904 29.23 2.59 -22.51
N ALA A 905 30.22 3.33 -22.99
CA ALA A 905 30.15 4.02 -24.27
C ALA A 905 30.18 2.98 -25.41
N VAL A 906 29.16 3.01 -26.26
CA VAL A 906 29.04 2.22 -27.48
C VAL A 906 29.62 2.98 -28.66
N ALA A 907 29.34 4.28 -28.72
CA ALA A 907 29.92 5.22 -29.67
C ALA A 907 30.38 6.48 -28.92
N GLU A 908 31.42 7.14 -29.41
CA GLU A 908 31.95 8.37 -28.82
C GLU A 908 30.93 9.53 -28.85
N PRO A 909 31.06 10.55 -27.98
CA PRO A 909 30.23 11.74 -28.05
C PRO A 909 30.20 12.36 -29.45
N ARG A 910 28.98 12.65 -29.94
CA ARG A 910 28.69 13.18 -31.30
C ARG A 910 29.01 12.23 -32.47
N ALA A 911 29.44 10.99 -32.22
CA ALA A 911 29.61 10.02 -33.29
C ALA A 911 28.24 9.50 -33.77
N VAL A 912 28.05 9.45 -35.08
CA VAL A 912 26.83 8.90 -35.72
C VAL A 912 27.02 7.46 -36.18
N THR A 913 28.24 6.94 -36.23
CA THR A 913 28.53 5.55 -36.60
C THR A 913 28.60 4.67 -35.35
N VAL A 914 27.85 3.56 -35.36
CA VAL A 914 27.85 2.56 -34.29
C VAL A 914 28.76 1.39 -34.69
N PRO A 915 29.82 1.09 -33.91
CA PRO A 915 30.79 0.04 -34.24
C PRO A 915 30.20 -1.36 -34.05
N GLY A 916 30.59 -2.30 -34.91
CA GLY A 916 30.17 -3.71 -34.85
C GLY A 916 29.99 -4.32 -36.24
N PHE A 917 29.52 -5.58 -36.31
CA PHE A 917 29.13 -6.22 -37.56
C PHE A 917 27.64 -6.61 -37.52
N PRO A 918 26.78 -6.06 -38.40
CA PRO A 918 27.09 -5.00 -39.38
C PRO A 918 27.35 -3.64 -38.72
N ALA A 919 28.17 -2.78 -39.32
CA ALA A 919 28.27 -1.39 -38.90
C ALA A 919 26.98 -0.66 -39.29
N THR A 920 26.47 0.21 -38.42
CA THR A 920 25.21 0.95 -38.65
C THR A 920 25.40 2.43 -38.30
N THR A 921 24.51 3.29 -38.79
CA THR A 921 24.53 4.72 -38.45
C THR A 921 23.24 5.12 -37.73
N LEU A 922 23.35 6.08 -36.81
CA LEU A 922 22.24 6.55 -35.97
C LEU A 922 21.23 7.38 -36.77
N ASP A 923 21.65 8.02 -37.86
CA ASP A 923 20.89 8.96 -38.68
C ASP A 923 20.30 8.34 -39.97
N ASP A 924 20.53 7.05 -40.22
CA ASP A 924 19.90 6.33 -41.34
C ASP A 924 18.39 6.21 -41.10
N PRO A 925 17.53 6.84 -41.93
CA PRO A 925 16.07 6.82 -41.77
C PRO A 925 15.46 5.41 -41.81
N GLU A 926 16.07 4.50 -42.59
CA GLU A 926 15.66 3.10 -42.71
C GLU A 926 16.52 2.18 -41.81
N GLY A 927 17.36 2.80 -40.97
CA GLY A 927 18.29 2.13 -40.09
C GLY A 927 17.62 1.59 -38.82
N PRO A 928 18.23 0.58 -38.17
CA PRO A 928 17.65 -0.05 -36.99
C PRO A 928 17.52 0.89 -35.79
N TRP A 929 18.26 2.01 -35.80
CA TRP A 929 18.23 3.03 -34.74
C TRP A 929 17.01 3.92 -34.84
N GLN A 930 16.66 4.43 -36.04
CA GLN A 930 15.47 5.25 -36.26
C GLN A 930 14.19 4.44 -36.00
N HIS A 931 14.16 3.19 -36.44
CA HIS A 931 13.05 2.27 -36.14
C HIS A 931 12.91 1.94 -34.64
N ALA A 932 13.94 2.17 -33.82
CA ALA A 932 13.89 1.87 -32.39
C ALA A 932 13.18 2.96 -31.56
N PHE A 933 12.98 4.17 -32.10
CA PHE A 933 12.43 5.31 -31.35
C PHE A 933 11.03 5.04 -30.76
N PRO A 934 10.05 4.51 -31.52
CA PRO A 934 8.74 4.17 -30.95
C PRO A 934 8.86 3.14 -29.82
N ALA A 935 9.67 2.10 -29.99
CA ALA A 935 9.88 1.07 -28.97
C ALA A 935 10.61 1.61 -27.73
N ALA A 936 11.55 2.54 -27.89
CA ALA A 936 12.24 3.20 -26.78
C ALA A 936 11.26 4.04 -25.93
N ARG A 937 10.26 4.69 -26.55
CA ARG A 937 9.17 5.37 -25.82
C ARG A 937 8.34 4.39 -25.00
N GLU A 938 8.04 3.21 -25.53
CA GLU A 938 7.35 2.15 -24.79
C GLU A 938 8.19 1.59 -23.62
N LEU A 939 9.52 1.74 -23.65
CA LEU A 939 10.42 1.48 -22.52
C LEU A 939 10.49 2.68 -21.53
N GLY A 940 9.71 3.73 -21.74
CA GLY A 940 9.65 4.92 -20.87
C GLY A 940 10.73 5.98 -21.15
N ALA A 941 11.28 6.04 -22.36
CA ALA A 941 12.25 7.06 -22.75
C ALA A 941 11.60 8.30 -23.39
N ASP A 942 12.09 9.49 -23.03
CA ASP A 942 11.85 10.72 -23.79
C ASP A 942 12.84 10.82 -24.96
N THR A 943 12.39 10.41 -26.15
CA THR A 943 13.27 10.37 -27.33
C THR A 943 13.58 11.73 -27.93
N ALA A 944 12.92 12.81 -27.47
CA ALA A 944 13.29 14.17 -27.87
C ALA A 944 14.71 14.53 -27.39
N ALA A 945 15.13 13.97 -26.24
CA ALA A 945 16.45 14.19 -25.65
C ALA A 945 17.58 13.33 -26.27
N PHE A 946 17.28 12.49 -27.26
CA PHE A 946 18.25 11.49 -27.77
C PHE A 946 19.53 12.13 -28.31
N TRP A 947 19.41 13.12 -29.21
CA TRP A 947 20.56 13.76 -29.84
C TRP A 947 21.41 14.57 -28.85
N ASP A 948 20.77 15.19 -27.85
CA ASP A 948 21.47 15.86 -26.76
C ASP A 948 22.25 14.85 -25.90
N GLY A 949 21.66 13.69 -25.61
CA GLY A 949 22.31 12.59 -24.90
C GLY A 949 23.53 12.04 -25.65
N VAL A 950 23.40 11.80 -26.96
CA VAL A 950 24.52 11.36 -27.83
C VAL A 950 25.60 12.44 -27.91
N ALA A 951 25.23 13.73 -27.99
CA ALA A 951 26.19 14.82 -28.03
C ALA A 951 26.97 14.97 -26.71
N ALA A 952 26.31 14.76 -25.57
CA ALA A 952 26.92 14.89 -24.25
C ALA A 952 27.75 13.66 -23.86
N GLY A 953 27.33 12.47 -24.28
CA GLY A 953 27.79 11.23 -23.66
C GLY A 953 28.05 10.05 -24.60
N GLY A 954 27.83 10.23 -25.91
CA GLY A 954 27.85 9.16 -26.89
C GLY A 954 26.62 8.25 -26.80
N LEU A 955 26.52 7.28 -27.70
CA LEU A 955 25.54 6.19 -27.55
C LEU A 955 25.97 5.30 -26.38
N ARG A 956 25.05 4.94 -25.48
CA ARG A 956 25.35 4.19 -24.26
C ARG A 956 24.54 2.90 -24.14
N ALA A 957 25.12 1.91 -23.47
CA ALA A 957 24.45 0.70 -23.03
C ALA A 957 24.82 0.37 -21.57
N PRO A 958 23.99 -0.37 -20.81
CA PRO A 958 24.36 -0.86 -19.48
C PRO A 958 25.65 -1.67 -19.53
N ALA A 959 26.60 -1.35 -18.66
CA ALA A 959 27.89 -2.03 -18.63
C ALA A 959 27.74 -3.53 -18.29
N SER A 960 26.71 -3.90 -17.52
CA SER A 960 26.41 -5.29 -17.13
C SER A 960 26.07 -6.20 -18.32
N TRP A 961 25.67 -5.64 -19.46
CA TRP A 961 25.36 -6.39 -20.68
C TRP A 961 26.62 -6.73 -21.48
N LEU A 962 27.69 -5.99 -21.23
CA LEU A 962 28.95 -6.16 -21.92
C LEU A 962 29.82 -7.12 -21.12
N ALA A 963 29.87 -8.38 -21.54
CA ALA A 963 30.90 -9.31 -21.08
C ALA A 963 32.30 -8.81 -21.51
N ALA A 964 33.38 -9.51 -21.12
CA ALA A 964 34.77 -9.12 -21.45
C ALA A 964 35.04 -8.84 -22.95
N ALA A 965 34.17 -9.30 -23.87
CA ALA A 965 34.27 -9.08 -25.32
C ALA A 965 33.61 -7.77 -25.84
N GLY A 966 32.97 -6.97 -24.98
CA GLY A 966 32.45 -5.64 -25.32
C GLY A 966 31.25 -5.60 -26.29
N TRP A 967 30.89 -4.39 -26.73
CA TRP A 967 29.73 -4.13 -27.61
C TRP A 967 29.78 -4.87 -28.97
N PRO A 968 30.90 -4.88 -29.73
CA PRO A 968 30.92 -5.53 -31.04
C PRO A 968 30.54 -7.02 -30.99
N ALA A 969 30.89 -7.73 -29.91
CA ALA A 969 30.56 -9.13 -29.73
C ALA A 969 29.08 -9.36 -29.37
N LEU A 970 28.48 -8.45 -28.59
CA LEU A 970 27.05 -8.47 -28.28
C LEU A 970 26.22 -8.14 -29.54
N TRP A 971 26.64 -7.12 -30.29
CA TRP A 971 26.00 -6.70 -31.54
C TRP A 971 26.05 -7.77 -32.62
N ALA A 972 27.23 -8.35 -32.88
CA ALA A 972 27.37 -9.45 -33.85
C ALA A 972 26.54 -10.68 -33.47
N ARG A 973 26.31 -10.92 -32.17
CA ARG A 973 25.44 -12.02 -31.70
C ARG A 973 23.96 -11.74 -31.94
N ALA A 974 23.55 -10.48 -31.96
CA ALA A 974 22.17 -10.08 -32.23
C ALA A 974 21.77 -10.23 -33.71
N HIS A 975 22.76 -10.31 -34.60
CA HIS A 975 22.62 -10.46 -36.05
C HIS A 975 22.99 -11.86 -36.57
N ARG A 976 23.17 -12.84 -35.66
CA ARG A 976 23.28 -14.27 -35.96
C ARG A 976 21.96 -14.96 -35.64
#